data_AF-A0A1Q5J392-F1
#
_entry.id   AF-A0A1Q5J392-F1
#
_cell.length_a   1.000
_cell.length_b   1.000
_cell.length_c   1.000
_cell.angle_alpha   90.00
_cell.angle_beta   90.00
_cell.angle_gamma   90.00
#
_symmetry.space_group_name_H-M   'P 1'
#
loop_
_entity.id
_entity.type
_entity.pdbx_description
1 polymer ?
#
loop_
_entity_poly.entity_id
_entity_poly.type
_entity_poly.pdbx_seq_one_letter_code
_entity_poly.pdbx_strand_id
1 'polypeptide(L)'
;MEGEGAASGASGVTPEVLALSKVVSRLRAEVVDLESGASRLAVLERAKGVVMARAGVSAEAAYQLLLERAEESRRSLLEECWITLGRLGTGNGAAPVGSAGSDALLPREPAQSAFSARRYVVGDDRSAAQRALLARLAQSLAEARTGDDVARLLRSALKDAEYVDAVMIYAAAAGSLRLIGSAGVDGELAEQWSHVPPLSGIAAHEVIGAQEAVWLEDLAEDIAGHRLIGDPPDRWPSRAWLPVPASAPMTTVIGFLRSVAGPFDARTRTLLRRAVRLCGGPLSGDGAPREVKGSDEGVTTVQAVFDALSGPAVLLTPLRSDSGEVEDYRIDAASPEAVDVVGRRGTELVGRRILETYPTVAGTAVWEGYLSTLVTGTAFVSEPFAYEEVNAGVPRQSVYSVRSSRFEGRLVVSWIRHDASEREARLLSKVQRLGNLGWASWNLITDVITWSDQVYIIFGRDPALGPMRLEELPEHLAAEDLPALGAGVQRLLGDGAPIDQTFRITTAYGLRHLRIVAEAERDADGAPVEVHGVFQDLSVLKDAELALRDSERHNLLQRGMLKAERALGARLQEALLPVSAQSLDLAGLCVDVAYLPADRGLNVGGDWYSAIELPDECALFVVGDVAGHGMPAVGTMAQLRFTAKGMAVTGSPPPDVLSRLNALLLHPASNEQGATATMIMGRYRPSDQCLTWARAGHLPPLLIRGGSAEFLVQPDGCLLGATHDARYGQSTVVLQPGDHLLLYTDGLVEEPAEDIETGLHRLADKAARLVEQGGHHSLARRLADLGQDRRDDICVLDLHLPDDRS
;
A
#
# COMPACT_ATOMS: atom_id res chain seq x y z
N MET A 1 -55.55 -19.24 32.17
CA MET A 1 -55.92 -19.49 30.77
C MET A 1 -55.73 -18.17 30.05
N GLU A 2 -54.49 -17.86 29.67
CA GLU A 2 -53.81 -18.31 28.42
C GLU A 2 -54.28 -17.53 27.20
N GLY A 3 -53.32 -17.01 26.42
CA GLY A 3 -53.47 -16.86 24.97
C GLY A 3 -53.21 -15.48 24.38
N GLU A 4 -51.96 -15.28 23.94
CA GLU A 4 -51.36 -14.24 23.09
C GLU A 4 -52.10 -13.77 21.82
N GLY A 5 -51.69 -12.60 21.30
CA GLY A 5 -51.80 -12.24 19.88
C GLY A 5 -51.44 -10.79 19.54
N ALA A 6 -50.23 -10.57 19.02
CA ALA A 6 -49.57 -9.29 18.73
C ALA A 6 -50.08 -8.53 17.47
N ALA A 7 -49.89 -7.20 17.43
CA ALA A 7 -49.80 -6.42 16.18
C ALA A 7 -49.02 -5.09 16.31
N SER A 8 -48.11 -4.91 15.34
CA SER A 8 -47.70 -3.64 14.69
C SER A 8 -46.76 -2.65 15.40
N GLY A 9 -45.46 -2.76 15.08
CA GLY A 9 -44.45 -1.71 15.25
C GLY A 9 -43.99 -1.18 13.88
N ALA A 10 -44.47 0.00 13.49
CA ALA A 10 -43.96 0.75 12.35
C ALA A 10 -42.80 1.67 12.78
N SER A 11 -41.59 1.34 12.34
CA SER A 11 -40.37 2.14 12.58
C SER A 11 -40.32 3.33 11.62
N GLY A 12 -40.80 4.49 12.06
CA GLY A 12 -40.56 5.79 11.43
C GLY A 12 -39.15 6.29 11.72
N VAL A 13 -38.37 6.59 10.67
CA VAL A 13 -37.05 7.23 10.79
C VAL A 13 -37.22 8.59 11.47
N THR A 14 -36.54 8.80 12.59
CA THR A 14 -36.67 10.04 13.38
C THR A 14 -36.05 11.24 12.67
N PRO A 15 -36.59 12.47 12.87
CA PRO A 15 -36.11 13.70 12.22
C PRO A 15 -34.61 13.99 12.44
N GLU A 16 -34.05 13.53 13.55
CA GLU A 16 -32.63 13.67 13.89
C GLU A 16 -31.71 12.87 12.95
N VAL A 17 -32.15 11.70 12.46
CA VAL A 17 -31.37 10.87 11.52
C VAL A 17 -31.30 11.52 10.14
N LEU A 18 -32.38 12.19 9.70
CA LEU A 18 -32.41 12.97 8.46
C LEU A 18 -31.56 14.25 8.56
N ALA A 19 -31.56 14.91 9.72
CA ALA A 19 -30.70 16.07 9.96
C ALA A 19 -29.21 15.70 9.97
N LEU A 20 -28.85 14.58 10.60
CA LEU A 20 -27.49 14.06 10.62
C LEU A 20 -27.01 13.62 9.23
N SER A 21 -27.87 12.97 8.44
CA SER A 21 -27.57 12.59 7.05
C SER A 21 -27.28 13.80 6.16
N LYS A 22 -28.04 14.91 6.31
CA LYS A 22 -27.77 16.16 5.58
C LYS A 22 -26.46 16.84 5.99
N VAL A 23 -26.10 16.79 7.28
CA VAL A 23 -24.82 17.33 7.78
C VAL A 23 -23.65 16.50 7.26
N VAL A 24 -23.75 15.17 7.30
CA VAL A 24 -22.71 14.25 6.80
C VAL A 24 -22.52 14.38 5.29
N SER A 25 -23.59 14.53 4.50
CA SER A 25 -23.48 14.75 3.05
C SER A 25 -22.84 16.09 2.70
N ARG A 26 -23.11 17.14 3.48
CA ARG A 26 -22.49 18.47 3.30
C ARG A 26 -21.01 18.47 3.68
N LEU A 27 -20.65 17.88 4.81
CA LEU A 27 -19.25 17.74 5.23
C LEU A 27 -18.44 16.88 4.24
N ARG A 28 -19.04 15.84 3.65
CA ARG A 28 -18.41 15.05 2.58
C ARG A 28 -18.20 15.87 1.30
N ALA A 29 -19.14 16.73 0.93
CA ALA A 29 -18.99 17.61 -0.23
C ALA A 29 -17.88 18.65 0.02
N GLU A 30 -17.81 19.23 1.22
CA GLU A 30 -16.74 20.17 1.62
C GLU A 30 -15.36 19.50 1.63
N VAL A 31 -15.24 18.26 2.11
CA VAL A 31 -13.97 17.52 2.09
C VAL A 31 -13.54 17.19 0.66
N VAL A 32 -14.47 16.80 -0.22
CA VAL A 32 -14.17 16.56 -1.64
C VAL A 32 -13.75 17.86 -2.36
N ASP A 33 -14.38 18.99 -2.04
CA ASP A 33 -14.00 20.29 -2.60
C ASP A 33 -12.63 20.76 -2.08
N LEU A 34 -12.33 20.57 -0.78
CA LEU A 34 -11.03 20.87 -0.18
C LEU A 34 -9.91 19.97 -0.72
N GLU A 35 -10.16 18.68 -0.92
CA GLU A 35 -9.23 17.74 -1.55
C GLU A 35 -8.99 18.10 -3.03
N SER A 36 -10.03 18.53 -3.75
CA SER A 36 -9.90 19.00 -5.14
C SER A 36 -9.09 20.30 -5.23
N GLY A 37 -9.22 21.21 -4.25
CA GLY A 37 -8.45 22.46 -4.15
C GLY A 37 -6.97 22.22 -3.78
N ALA A 38 -6.71 21.35 -2.80
CA ALA A 38 -5.35 21.01 -2.36
C ALA A 38 -4.58 20.25 -3.46
N SER A 39 -5.24 19.33 -4.17
CA SER A 39 -4.62 18.60 -5.28
C SER A 39 -4.31 19.52 -6.48
N ARG A 40 -5.09 20.59 -6.69
CA ARG A 40 -4.83 21.60 -7.72
C ARG A 40 -3.60 22.46 -7.42
N LEU A 41 -3.49 22.94 -6.18
CA LEU A 41 -2.34 23.74 -5.74
C LEU A 41 -1.04 22.92 -5.75
N ALA A 42 -1.10 21.65 -5.34
CA ALA A 42 0.05 20.76 -5.34
C ALA A 42 0.58 20.46 -6.76
N VAL A 43 -0.31 20.30 -7.74
CA VAL A 43 0.06 20.09 -9.15
C VAL A 43 0.71 21.35 -9.74
N LEU A 44 0.17 22.54 -9.41
CA LEU A 44 0.72 23.82 -9.84
C LEU A 44 2.12 24.07 -9.27
N GLU A 45 2.31 23.86 -7.96
CA GLU A 45 3.62 24.06 -7.32
C GLU A 45 4.70 23.08 -7.83
N ARG A 46 4.32 21.84 -8.14
CA ARG A 46 5.24 20.87 -8.79
C ARG A 46 5.59 21.28 -10.22
N ALA A 47 4.62 21.75 -11.00
CA ALA A 47 4.87 22.24 -12.36
C ALA A 47 5.78 23.49 -12.35
N LYS A 48 5.56 24.43 -11.43
CA LYS A 48 6.46 25.57 -11.18
C LYS A 48 7.88 25.08 -10.89
N GLY A 49 8.05 24.11 -9.99
CA GLY A 49 9.36 23.52 -9.67
C GLY A 49 10.08 22.91 -10.89
N VAL A 50 9.36 22.24 -11.80
CA VAL A 50 9.93 21.70 -13.05
C VAL A 50 10.36 22.81 -14.01
N VAL A 51 9.57 23.88 -14.15
CA VAL A 51 9.92 25.04 -14.99
C VAL A 51 11.12 25.79 -14.40
N MET A 52 11.15 25.99 -13.08
CA MET A 52 12.30 26.58 -12.38
C MET A 52 13.58 25.79 -12.63
N ALA A 53 13.53 24.46 -12.55
CA ALA A 53 14.69 23.60 -12.77
C ALA A 53 15.16 23.58 -14.24
N ARG A 54 14.24 23.66 -15.20
CA ARG A 54 14.57 23.61 -16.64
C ARG A 54 15.00 24.95 -17.23
N ALA A 55 14.40 26.05 -16.77
CA ALA A 55 14.63 27.39 -17.30
C ALA A 55 15.53 28.25 -16.39
N GLY A 56 15.81 27.80 -15.16
CA GLY A 56 16.65 28.55 -14.20
C GLY A 56 16.00 29.83 -13.67
N VAL A 57 14.67 29.88 -13.62
CA VAL A 57 13.89 31.08 -13.28
C VAL A 57 13.29 31.00 -11.87
N SER A 58 12.87 32.15 -11.32
CA SER A 58 12.19 32.20 -10.02
C SER A 58 10.79 31.56 -10.07
N ALA A 59 10.22 31.21 -8.91
CA ALA A 59 8.89 30.60 -8.83
C ALA A 59 7.78 31.47 -9.43
N GLU A 60 7.90 32.80 -9.28
CA GLU A 60 6.95 33.77 -9.82
C GLU A 60 7.04 33.82 -11.36
N ALA A 61 8.26 33.84 -11.90
CA ALA A 61 8.49 33.81 -13.34
C ALA A 61 8.07 32.46 -13.97
N ALA A 62 8.27 31.35 -13.25
CA ALA A 62 7.81 30.03 -13.67
C ALA A 62 6.28 29.93 -13.75
N TYR A 63 5.57 30.59 -12.82
CA TYR A 63 4.11 30.66 -12.84
C TYR A 63 3.59 31.47 -14.04
N GLN A 64 4.20 32.63 -14.32
CA GLN A 64 3.85 33.45 -15.48
C GLN A 64 4.09 32.73 -16.81
N LEU A 65 5.22 32.01 -16.95
CA LEU A 65 5.51 31.17 -18.11
C LEU A 65 4.47 30.05 -18.33
N LEU A 66 3.92 29.48 -17.25
CA LEU A 66 2.85 28.48 -17.35
C LEU A 66 1.51 29.09 -17.78
N LEU A 67 1.20 30.31 -17.32
CA LEU A 67 0.02 31.06 -17.75
C LEU A 67 0.10 31.46 -19.22
N GLU A 68 1.24 32.01 -19.66
CA GLU A 68 1.46 32.41 -21.06
C GLU A 68 1.32 31.21 -22.00
N ARG A 69 1.93 30.05 -21.66
CA ARG A 69 1.79 28.82 -22.44
C ARG A 69 0.36 28.28 -22.50
N ALA A 70 -0.37 28.38 -21.40
CA ALA A 70 -1.77 27.98 -21.33
C ALA A 70 -2.64 28.87 -22.23
N GLU A 71 -2.41 30.18 -22.25
CA GLU A 71 -3.11 31.12 -23.12
C GLU A 71 -2.75 30.92 -24.61
N GLU A 72 -1.47 30.79 -24.94
CA GLU A 72 -0.99 30.53 -26.30
C GLU A 72 -1.59 29.23 -26.87
N SER A 73 -1.71 28.21 -26.03
CA SER A 73 -2.25 26.90 -26.41
C SER A 73 -3.78 26.81 -26.28
N ARG A 74 -4.46 27.86 -25.80
CA ARG A 74 -5.90 27.89 -25.44
C ARG A 74 -6.32 26.72 -24.54
N ARG A 75 -5.53 26.44 -23.51
CA ARG A 75 -5.77 25.37 -22.52
C ARG A 75 -5.98 25.95 -21.13
N SER A 76 -6.56 25.16 -20.24
CA SER A 76 -6.58 25.54 -18.83
C SER A 76 -5.18 25.46 -18.23
N LEU A 77 -4.86 26.35 -17.29
CA LEU A 77 -3.56 26.35 -16.58
C LEU A 77 -3.23 24.99 -15.95
N LEU A 78 -4.26 24.26 -15.52
CA LEU A 78 -4.15 22.95 -14.88
C LEU A 78 -3.75 21.87 -15.89
N GLU A 79 -4.30 21.90 -17.11
CA GLU A 79 -3.86 21.01 -18.20
C GLU A 79 -2.40 21.30 -18.59
N GLU A 80 -2.01 22.57 -18.64
CA GLU A 80 -0.62 22.96 -18.95
C GLU A 80 0.37 22.52 -17.86
N CYS A 81 -0.05 22.55 -16.59
CA CYS A 81 0.71 21.98 -15.49
C CYS A 81 0.90 20.46 -15.63
N TRP A 82 -0.15 19.73 -16.02
CA TRP A 82 -0.05 18.29 -16.27
C TRP A 82 0.83 17.93 -17.47
N ILE A 83 0.82 18.75 -18.52
CA ILE A 83 1.69 18.59 -19.69
C ILE A 83 3.14 18.87 -19.30
N THR A 84 3.39 19.93 -18.53
CA THR A 84 4.73 20.25 -18.00
C THR A 84 5.27 19.12 -17.11
N LEU A 85 4.38 18.45 -16.38
CA LEU A 85 4.68 17.26 -15.56
C LEU A 85 4.69 15.94 -16.36
N GLY A 86 4.50 15.98 -17.68
CA GLY A 86 4.70 14.85 -18.59
C GLY A 86 3.57 13.81 -18.65
N ARG A 87 2.33 14.14 -18.28
CA ARG A 87 1.21 13.18 -18.25
C ARG A 87 0.29 13.13 -19.48
N LEU A 88 0.57 13.90 -20.53
CA LEU A 88 -0.08 13.74 -21.83
C LEU A 88 1.01 13.67 -22.91
N GLY A 89 1.32 12.46 -23.37
CA GLY A 89 2.34 12.21 -24.37
C GLY A 89 1.89 12.62 -25.76
N THR A 90 2.66 13.49 -26.41
CA THR A 90 2.75 13.54 -27.87
C THR A 90 3.69 12.43 -28.31
N GLY A 91 3.15 11.45 -29.04
CA GLY A 91 3.91 10.32 -29.56
C GLY A 91 4.97 10.74 -30.57
N ASN A 92 6.13 10.08 -30.52
CA ASN A 92 6.86 9.73 -31.71
C ASN A 92 7.75 8.51 -31.45
N GLY A 93 7.62 7.51 -32.31
CA GLY A 93 8.32 6.24 -32.21
C GLY A 93 9.76 6.33 -32.70
N ALA A 94 10.64 5.57 -32.04
CA ALA A 94 11.82 4.98 -32.64
C ALA A 94 12.28 3.82 -31.75
N ALA A 95 12.12 2.60 -32.24
CA ALA A 95 12.76 1.41 -31.67
C ALA A 95 14.25 1.41 -32.05
N PRO A 96 15.18 0.98 -31.18
CA PRO A 96 16.50 0.58 -31.62
C PRO A 96 16.58 -0.95 -31.76
N VAL A 97 16.94 -1.37 -32.98
CA VAL A 97 17.48 -2.69 -33.29
C VAL A 97 18.92 -2.74 -32.76
N GLY A 98 19.26 -3.81 -32.03
CA GLY A 98 20.63 -4.10 -31.62
C GLY A 98 20.87 -5.61 -31.63
N SER A 99 21.58 -6.09 -32.64
CA SER A 99 21.91 -7.49 -32.86
C SER A 99 23.16 -7.95 -32.11
N ALA A 100 23.09 -9.18 -31.61
CA ALA A 100 24.11 -10.23 -31.56
C ALA A 100 25.38 -10.05 -30.69
N GLY A 101 25.50 -10.98 -29.75
CA GLY A 101 26.76 -11.49 -29.20
C GLY A 101 26.56 -12.94 -28.78
N SER A 102 26.79 -13.88 -29.68
CA SER A 102 26.80 -15.31 -29.42
C SER A 102 28.12 -15.71 -28.76
N ASP A 103 28.05 -16.43 -27.64
CA ASP A 103 29.12 -17.35 -27.30
C ASP A 103 28.55 -18.66 -26.77
N ALA A 104 29.01 -19.75 -27.37
CA ALA A 104 28.44 -21.07 -27.30
C ALA A 104 29.01 -21.84 -26.09
N LEU A 105 28.11 -22.41 -25.28
CA LEU A 105 28.42 -23.52 -24.37
C LEU A 105 27.30 -24.56 -24.45
N LEU A 106 27.74 -25.81 -24.50
CA LEU A 106 27.05 -27.06 -24.84
C LEU A 106 25.65 -27.27 -24.22
N PRO A 107 24.75 -28.02 -24.88
CA PRO A 107 23.36 -28.18 -24.44
C PRO A 107 23.27 -29.05 -23.19
N ARG A 108 22.98 -28.43 -22.05
CA ARG A 108 22.21 -29.07 -20.97
C ARG A 108 20.74 -29.08 -21.41
N GLU A 109 20.05 -30.20 -21.26
CA GLU A 109 18.59 -30.25 -21.43
C GLU A 109 17.94 -29.08 -20.65
N PRO A 110 17.07 -28.27 -21.28
CA PRO A 110 16.58 -27.06 -20.64
C PRO A 110 15.74 -27.41 -19.42
N ALA A 111 16.17 -26.95 -18.25
CA ALA A 111 15.30 -26.88 -17.09
C ALA A 111 14.07 -26.06 -17.49
N GLN A 112 12.92 -26.72 -17.57
CA GLN A 112 11.66 -26.09 -18.00
C GLN A 112 11.35 -24.91 -17.08
N SER A 113 11.06 -23.74 -17.67
CA SER A 113 10.80 -22.50 -16.94
C SER A 113 9.70 -22.67 -15.89
N ALA A 114 9.93 -22.12 -14.69
CA ALA A 114 8.92 -22.02 -13.61
C ALA A 114 7.60 -21.37 -14.08
N PHE A 115 7.69 -20.53 -15.10
CA PHE A 115 6.61 -19.69 -15.62
C PHE A 115 5.89 -20.30 -16.83
N SER A 116 6.03 -21.61 -17.07
CA SER A 116 5.33 -22.33 -18.16
C SER A 116 3.99 -22.89 -17.70
N ALA A 117 2.88 -22.31 -18.16
CA ALA A 117 1.52 -22.70 -17.80
C ALA A 117 1.19 -24.15 -18.18
N ARG A 118 1.76 -24.64 -19.29
CA ARG A 118 1.56 -26.03 -19.79
C ARG A 118 1.98 -27.12 -18.81
N ARG A 119 2.77 -26.78 -17.79
CA ARG A 119 3.16 -27.71 -16.72
C ARG A 119 2.02 -27.98 -15.71
N TYR A 120 1.07 -27.05 -15.61
CA TYR A 120 0.09 -27.02 -14.52
C TYR A 120 -1.36 -27.08 -15.00
N VAL A 121 -1.63 -26.77 -16.28
CA VAL A 121 -2.97 -26.89 -16.86
C VAL A 121 -3.31 -28.35 -17.16
N VAL A 122 -4.37 -28.88 -16.54
CA VAL A 122 -4.83 -30.27 -16.71
C VAL A 122 -6.02 -30.31 -17.68
N GLY A 123 -5.90 -31.04 -18.79
CA GLY A 123 -6.98 -31.26 -19.75
C GLY A 123 -7.43 -32.73 -19.82
N ASP A 124 -8.69 -33.00 -19.50
CA ASP A 124 -9.44 -34.13 -20.08
C ASP A 124 -10.48 -33.56 -21.07
N ASP A 125 -10.08 -33.48 -22.35
CA ASP A 125 -10.81 -32.82 -23.45
C ASP A 125 -12.25 -33.34 -23.68
N ARG A 126 -12.64 -34.50 -23.14
CA ARG A 126 -13.92 -35.14 -23.50
C ARG A 126 -15.15 -34.56 -22.79
N SER A 127 -15.02 -34.03 -21.57
CA SER A 127 -16.18 -33.63 -20.73
C SER A 127 -16.72 -32.23 -21.03
N ALA A 128 -15.86 -31.32 -21.51
CA ALA A 128 -16.30 -30.04 -22.08
C ALA A 128 -16.95 -30.24 -23.46
N ALA A 129 -16.37 -31.11 -24.31
CA ALA A 129 -16.91 -31.46 -25.61
C ALA A 129 -18.32 -32.08 -25.52
N GLN A 130 -18.58 -32.90 -24.51
CA GLN A 130 -19.88 -33.53 -24.28
C GLN A 130 -20.99 -32.53 -23.87
N ARG A 131 -20.65 -31.51 -23.07
CA ARG A 131 -21.60 -30.44 -22.71
C ARG A 131 -21.92 -29.55 -23.92
N ALA A 132 -20.90 -29.18 -24.69
CA ALA A 132 -21.08 -28.44 -25.95
C ALA A 132 -21.84 -29.25 -27.01
N LEU A 133 -21.71 -30.58 -27.02
CA LEU A 133 -22.46 -31.46 -27.91
C LEU A 133 -23.96 -31.46 -27.57
N LEU A 134 -24.32 -31.63 -26.30
CA LEU A 134 -25.72 -31.63 -25.87
C LEU A 134 -26.41 -30.27 -26.07
N ALA A 135 -25.68 -29.16 -25.84
CA ALA A 135 -26.21 -27.82 -26.09
C ALA A 135 -26.52 -27.58 -27.58
N ARG A 136 -25.60 -27.97 -28.48
CA ARG A 136 -25.83 -27.90 -29.93
C ARG A 136 -26.98 -28.80 -30.37
N LEU A 137 -27.05 -30.03 -29.84
CA LEU A 137 -28.12 -30.97 -30.13
C LEU A 137 -29.49 -30.38 -29.72
N ALA A 138 -29.59 -29.80 -28.52
CA ALA A 138 -30.83 -29.19 -28.03
C ALA A 138 -31.31 -28.02 -28.93
N GLN A 139 -30.38 -27.15 -29.36
CA GLN A 139 -30.69 -26.05 -30.26
C GLN A 139 -31.19 -26.54 -31.62
N SER A 140 -30.53 -27.53 -32.22
CA SER A 140 -30.96 -28.08 -33.51
C SER A 140 -32.25 -28.89 -33.43
N LEU A 141 -32.52 -29.56 -32.30
CA LEU A 141 -33.76 -30.32 -32.09
C LEU A 141 -34.99 -29.40 -31.96
N ALA A 142 -34.84 -28.15 -31.53
CA ALA A 142 -35.95 -27.19 -31.46
C ALA A 142 -36.54 -26.84 -32.85
N GLU A 143 -35.75 -27.00 -33.91
CA GLU A 143 -36.16 -26.74 -35.30
C GLU A 143 -36.68 -28.00 -36.00
N ALA A 144 -36.51 -29.19 -35.41
CA ALA A 144 -36.92 -30.45 -36.01
C ALA A 144 -38.46 -30.55 -36.12
N ARG A 145 -38.94 -31.00 -37.27
CA ARG A 145 -40.39 -31.12 -37.57
C ARG A 145 -40.85 -32.56 -37.79
N THR A 146 -39.92 -33.47 -38.14
CA THR A 146 -40.22 -34.87 -38.44
C THR A 146 -39.32 -35.82 -37.65
N GLY A 147 -39.73 -37.08 -37.50
CA GLY A 147 -38.90 -38.11 -36.87
C GLY A 147 -37.58 -38.37 -37.63
N ASP A 148 -37.58 -38.19 -38.95
CA ASP A 148 -36.36 -38.28 -39.76
C ASP A 148 -35.37 -37.13 -39.48
N ASP A 149 -35.86 -35.93 -39.18
CA ASP A 149 -35.00 -34.81 -38.78
C ASP A 149 -34.33 -35.10 -37.44
N VAL A 150 -35.09 -35.62 -36.48
CA VAL A 150 -34.57 -36.03 -35.18
C VAL A 150 -33.52 -37.14 -35.32
N ALA A 151 -33.79 -38.17 -36.13
CA ALA A 151 -32.84 -39.26 -36.37
C ALA A 151 -31.55 -38.76 -37.03
N ARG A 152 -31.64 -37.84 -37.99
CA ARG A 152 -30.48 -37.24 -38.68
C ARG A 152 -29.62 -36.40 -37.74
N LEU A 153 -30.23 -35.60 -36.88
CA LEU A 153 -29.55 -34.76 -35.90
C LEU A 153 -28.85 -35.59 -34.82
N LEU A 154 -29.53 -36.62 -34.29
CA LEU A 154 -28.93 -37.55 -33.32
C LEU A 154 -27.72 -38.27 -33.90
N ARG A 155 -27.84 -38.80 -35.12
CA ARG A 155 -26.72 -39.45 -35.82
C ARG A 155 -25.58 -38.46 -36.04
N SER A 156 -25.85 -37.26 -36.54
CA SER A 156 -24.80 -36.27 -36.82
C SER A 156 -24.04 -35.85 -35.57
N ALA A 157 -24.70 -35.75 -34.41
CA ALA A 157 -24.05 -35.37 -33.16
C ALA A 157 -23.25 -36.52 -32.54
N LEU A 158 -23.75 -37.75 -32.64
CA LEU A 158 -23.20 -38.91 -31.92
C LEU A 158 -22.25 -39.77 -32.75
N LYS A 159 -22.18 -39.56 -34.07
CA LYS A 159 -21.32 -40.35 -34.97
C LYS A 159 -19.84 -40.26 -34.59
N ASP A 160 -19.31 -39.05 -34.47
CA ASP A 160 -17.87 -38.85 -34.23
C ASP A 160 -17.50 -39.01 -32.75
N ALA A 161 -18.46 -38.80 -31.84
CA ALA A 161 -18.24 -38.86 -30.39
C ALA A 161 -18.37 -40.29 -29.81
N GLU A 162 -19.35 -41.07 -30.31
CA GLU A 162 -19.76 -42.36 -29.71
C GLU A 162 -19.89 -43.49 -30.74
N TYR A 163 -19.43 -43.28 -31.98
CA TYR A 163 -19.48 -44.27 -33.07
C TYR A 163 -20.90 -44.74 -33.40
N VAL A 164 -21.90 -43.85 -33.25
CA VAL A 164 -23.29 -44.14 -33.62
C VAL A 164 -23.47 -43.93 -35.12
N ASP A 165 -23.48 -45.04 -35.87
CA ASP A 165 -23.55 -45.01 -37.33
C ASP A 165 -24.98 -45.00 -37.87
N ALA A 166 -25.93 -45.54 -37.11
CA ALA A 166 -27.34 -45.51 -37.45
C ALA A 166 -28.25 -45.26 -36.23
N VAL A 167 -29.38 -44.59 -36.50
CA VAL A 167 -30.42 -44.27 -35.53
C VAL A 167 -31.78 -44.67 -36.12
N MET A 168 -32.61 -45.37 -35.35
CA MET A 168 -33.98 -45.73 -35.74
C MET A 168 -34.95 -45.30 -34.65
N ILE A 169 -36.11 -44.76 -35.04
CA ILE A 169 -37.13 -44.25 -34.12
C ILE A 169 -38.45 -44.93 -34.42
N TYR A 170 -38.99 -45.65 -33.43
CA TYR A 170 -40.27 -46.34 -33.55
C TYR A 170 -41.33 -45.70 -32.66
N ALA A 171 -42.56 -45.61 -33.15
CA ALA A 171 -43.74 -45.37 -32.32
C ALA A 171 -44.55 -46.66 -32.19
N ALA A 172 -44.99 -46.98 -30.97
CA ALA A 172 -45.98 -48.03 -30.75
C ALA A 172 -47.38 -47.53 -31.13
N ALA A 173 -48.08 -48.34 -31.92
CA ALA A 173 -49.50 -48.20 -32.18
C ALA A 173 -50.16 -49.58 -32.17
N ALA A 174 -51.15 -49.77 -31.29
CA ALA A 174 -51.95 -51.00 -31.19
C ALA A 174 -51.12 -52.31 -31.11
N GLY A 175 -50.02 -52.29 -30.36
CA GLY A 175 -49.13 -53.45 -30.18
C GLY A 175 -48.11 -53.67 -31.30
N SER A 176 -48.16 -52.92 -32.40
CA SER A 176 -47.14 -52.93 -33.46
C SER A 176 -46.18 -51.74 -33.34
N LEU A 177 -44.94 -51.89 -33.81
CA LEU A 177 -44.01 -50.75 -33.97
C LEU A 177 -44.09 -50.25 -35.40
N ARG A 178 -44.22 -48.93 -35.55
CA ARG A 178 -44.07 -48.26 -36.84
C ARG A 178 -42.82 -47.40 -36.80
N LEU A 179 -41.96 -47.53 -37.81
CA LEU A 179 -40.80 -46.66 -37.99
C LEU A 179 -41.29 -45.26 -38.33
N ILE A 180 -40.95 -44.27 -37.50
CA ILE A 180 -41.32 -42.86 -37.67
C ILE A 180 -40.12 -41.96 -38.02
N GLY A 181 -38.90 -42.50 -37.92
CA GLY A 181 -37.68 -41.82 -38.31
C GLY A 181 -36.50 -42.77 -38.42
N SER A 182 -35.62 -42.57 -39.40
CA SER A 182 -34.36 -43.31 -39.48
C SER A 182 -33.23 -42.50 -40.11
N ALA A 183 -32.00 -42.78 -39.69
CA ALA A 183 -30.79 -42.20 -40.28
C ALA A 183 -29.64 -43.20 -40.22
N GLY A 184 -28.88 -43.33 -41.32
CA GLY A 184 -27.74 -44.27 -41.40
C GLY A 184 -28.11 -45.72 -41.73
N VAL A 185 -29.40 -45.98 -41.95
CA VAL A 185 -29.97 -47.23 -42.47
C VAL A 185 -30.27 -47.04 -43.96
N ASP A 186 -30.07 -48.06 -44.80
CA ASP A 186 -30.44 -48.06 -46.21
C ASP A 186 -31.96 -48.17 -46.40
N GLY A 187 -32.46 -47.66 -47.53
CA GLY A 187 -33.90 -47.57 -47.79
C GLY A 187 -34.60 -48.93 -47.80
N GLU A 188 -33.95 -49.97 -48.33
CA GLU A 188 -34.49 -51.33 -48.40
C GLU A 188 -34.66 -51.94 -46.99
N LEU A 189 -33.70 -51.75 -46.09
CA LEU A 189 -33.77 -52.23 -44.71
C LEU A 189 -34.75 -51.39 -43.88
N ALA A 190 -34.80 -50.07 -44.09
CA ALA A 190 -35.77 -49.19 -43.44
C ALA A 190 -37.21 -49.56 -43.84
N GLU A 191 -37.44 -49.94 -45.11
CA GLU A 191 -38.74 -50.42 -45.60
C GLU A 191 -39.08 -51.80 -45.03
N GLN A 192 -38.12 -52.73 -45.00
CA GLN A 192 -38.27 -54.06 -44.39
C GLN A 192 -38.67 -53.99 -42.91
N TRP A 193 -38.12 -53.03 -42.16
CA TRP A 193 -38.39 -52.82 -40.75
C TRP A 193 -39.37 -51.67 -40.47
N SER A 194 -40.08 -51.18 -41.49
CA SER A 194 -41.01 -50.05 -41.35
C SER A 194 -42.22 -50.39 -40.47
N HIS A 195 -42.60 -51.67 -40.43
CA HIS A 195 -43.70 -52.19 -39.62
C HIS A 195 -43.30 -53.50 -38.93
N VAL A 196 -43.19 -53.45 -37.60
CA VAL A 196 -42.81 -54.61 -36.78
C VAL A 196 -44.05 -55.10 -36.01
N PRO A 197 -44.53 -56.33 -36.28
CA PRO A 197 -45.65 -56.91 -35.54
C PRO A 197 -45.22 -57.31 -34.12
N PRO A 198 -46.16 -57.46 -33.16
CA PRO A 198 -45.90 -57.82 -31.75
C PRO A 198 -45.26 -59.21 -31.59
N LEU A 199 -43.97 -59.31 -31.88
CA LEU A 199 -43.16 -60.54 -31.79
C LEU A 199 -42.24 -60.47 -30.57
N SER A 200 -42.10 -61.59 -29.87
CA SER A 200 -41.12 -61.75 -28.78
C SER A 200 -39.68 -61.80 -29.33
N GLY A 201 -38.73 -61.27 -28.57
CA GLY A 201 -37.31 -61.24 -28.93
C GLY A 201 -36.92 -60.06 -29.83
N ILE A 202 -37.70 -58.98 -29.86
CA ILE A 202 -37.30 -57.71 -30.49
C ILE A 202 -37.09 -56.69 -29.37
N ALA A 203 -35.85 -56.23 -29.19
CA ALA A 203 -35.48 -55.36 -28.08
C ALA A 203 -36.32 -54.06 -28.02
N ALA A 204 -36.71 -53.49 -29.17
CA ALA A 204 -37.59 -52.33 -29.20
C ALA A 204 -38.98 -52.59 -28.58
N HIS A 205 -39.54 -53.81 -28.72
CA HIS A 205 -40.80 -54.19 -28.06
C HIS A 205 -40.62 -54.36 -26.54
N GLU A 206 -39.50 -54.92 -26.11
CA GLU A 206 -39.16 -55.09 -24.69
C GLU A 206 -39.05 -53.74 -23.99
N VAL A 207 -38.39 -52.77 -24.63
CA VAL A 207 -38.29 -51.40 -24.12
C VAL A 207 -39.66 -50.74 -23.96
N ILE A 208 -40.60 -50.98 -24.88
CA ILE A 208 -41.98 -50.43 -24.76
C ILE A 208 -42.75 -51.08 -23.62
N GLY A 209 -42.62 -52.40 -23.46
CA GLY A 209 -43.31 -53.14 -22.39
C GLY A 209 -42.76 -52.83 -21.01
N ALA A 210 -41.43 -52.80 -20.86
CA ALA A 210 -40.75 -52.63 -19.57
C ALA A 210 -40.45 -51.16 -19.22
N GLN A 211 -40.47 -50.24 -20.19
CA GLN A 211 -40.02 -48.85 -20.05
C GLN A 211 -38.56 -48.73 -19.55
N GLU A 212 -37.75 -49.77 -19.77
CA GLU A 212 -36.33 -49.81 -19.41
C GLU A 212 -35.47 -49.85 -20.67
N ALA A 213 -34.28 -49.24 -20.61
CA ALA A 213 -33.35 -49.25 -21.72
C ALA A 213 -32.69 -50.64 -21.85
N VAL A 214 -32.75 -51.21 -23.05
CA VAL A 214 -32.10 -52.49 -23.38
C VAL A 214 -30.78 -52.21 -24.09
N TRP A 215 -29.70 -52.83 -23.59
CA TRP A 215 -28.34 -52.70 -24.10
C TRP A 215 -27.91 -54.06 -24.64
N LEU A 216 -27.64 -54.13 -25.94
CA LEU A 216 -27.18 -55.31 -26.65
C LEU A 216 -25.68 -55.08 -26.96
N GLU A 217 -24.82 -55.72 -26.19
CA GLU A 217 -23.39 -55.41 -26.11
C GLU A 217 -22.49 -56.57 -26.56
N ASP A 218 -23.05 -57.77 -26.74
CA ASP A 218 -22.35 -58.99 -27.17
C ASP A 218 -23.13 -59.69 -28.29
N LEU A 219 -22.65 -59.54 -29.52
CA LEU A 219 -23.30 -60.09 -30.71
C LEU A 219 -23.55 -61.61 -30.65
N ALA A 220 -22.69 -62.39 -29.98
CA ALA A 220 -22.83 -63.84 -29.91
C ALA A 220 -23.98 -64.25 -28.97
N GLU A 221 -24.14 -63.55 -27.85
CA GLU A 221 -25.26 -63.75 -26.91
C GLU A 221 -26.56 -63.12 -27.44
N ASP A 222 -26.46 -61.94 -28.05
CA ASP A 222 -27.60 -61.16 -28.53
C ASP A 222 -28.33 -61.87 -29.69
N ILE A 223 -27.63 -62.56 -30.61
CA ILE A 223 -28.27 -63.33 -31.70
C ILE A 223 -29.06 -64.54 -31.15
N ALA A 224 -28.67 -65.09 -30.00
CA ALA A 224 -29.36 -66.21 -29.39
C ALA A 224 -30.67 -65.80 -28.70
N GLY A 225 -30.74 -64.56 -28.17
CA GLY A 225 -31.89 -64.02 -27.44
C GLY A 225 -32.80 -63.10 -28.27
N HIS A 226 -32.27 -62.41 -29.28
CA HIS A 226 -32.96 -61.34 -29.99
C HIS A 226 -32.85 -61.46 -31.52
N ARG A 227 -33.91 -61.04 -32.21
CA ARG A 227 -33.90 -60.79 -33.65
C ARG A 227 -33.32 -59.40 -33.90
N LEU A 228 -32.07 -59.37 -34.34
CA LEU A 228 -31.32 -58.13 -34.54
C LEU A 228 -31.68 -57.46 -35.87
N ILE A 229 -31.72 -56.12 -35.86
CA ILE A 229 -31.93 -55.31 -37.06
C ILE A 229 -30.58 -55.15 -37.79
N GLY A 230 -30.59 -55.42 -39.10
CA GLY A 230 -29.43 -55.41 -39.99
C GLY A 230 -29.13 -56.80 -40.58
N ASP A 231 -28.97 -56.86 -41.91
CA ASP A 231 -28.51 -58.07 -42.62
C ASP A 231 -27.23 -57.72 -43.42
N PRO A 232 -26.06 -58.31 -43.11
CA PRO A 232 -25.81 -59.25 -42.01
C PRO A 232 -25.75 -58.57 -40.62
N PRO A 233 -26.03 -59.31 -39.53
CA PRO A 233 -26.17 -58.76 -38.17
C PRO A 233 -24.87 -58.23 -37.54
N ASP A 234 -23.72 -58.57 -38.12
CA ASP A 234 -22.38 -58.08 -37.78
C ASP A 234 -22.13 -56.64 -38.25
N ARG A 235 -23.00 -56.07 -39.11
CA ARG A 235 -22.94 -54.66 -39.53
C ARG A 235 -22.98 -53.69 -38.35
N TRP A 236 -23.66 -54.06 -37.26
CA TRP A 236 -23.71 -53.27 -36.02
C TRP A 236 -23.59 -54.18 -34.80
N PRO A 237 -22.37 -54.52 -34.33
CA PRO A 237 -22.19 -55.48 -33.26
C PRO A 237 -22.73 -55.04 -31.90
N SER A 238 -22.95 -53.73 -31.67
CA SER A 238 -23.50 -53.21 -30.40
C SER A 238 -24.64 -52.23 -30.64
N ARG A 239 -25.74 -52.39 -29.89
CA ARG A 239 -27.00 -51.65 -30.08
C ARG A 239 -27.59 -51.24 -28.74
N ALA A 240 -28.24 -50.08 -28.70
CA ALA A 240 -28.95 -49.62 -27.51
C ALA A 240 -30.35 -49.16 -27.89
N TRP A 241 -31.36 -49.64 -27.18
CA TRP A 241 -32.76 -49.25 -27.36
C TRP A 241 -33.25 -48.54 -26.11
N LEU A 242 -33.66 -47.28 -26.26
CA LEU A 242 -34.03 -46.41 -25.14
C LEU A 242 -35.47 -45.89 -25.32
N PRO A 243 -36.30 -45.90 -24.27
CA PRO A 243 -37.62 -45.31 -24.33
C PRO A 243 -37.49 -43.78 -24.31
N VAL A 244 -38.25 -43.11 -25.17
CA VAL A 244 -38.47 -41.67 -25.08
C VAL A 244 -39.53 -41.45 -24.01
N PRO A 245 -39.21 -40.73 -22.91
CA PRO A 245 -40.22 -40.38 -21.92
C PRO A 245 -41.25 -39.47 -22.60
N ALA A 246 -42.48 -39.96 -22.75
CA ALA A 246 -43.56 -39.22 -23.39
C ALA A 246 -44.77 -39.17 -22.45
N SER A 247 -45.40 -38.00 -22.38
CA SER A 247 -46.79 -37.84 -21.96
C SER A 247 -47.67 -38.55 -22.99
N ALA A 248 -48.45 -39.53 -22.58
CA ALA A 248 -49.22 -40.45 -23.43
C ALA A 248 -49.95 -39.82 -24.65
N PRO A 249 -50.26 -40.61 -25.72
CA PRO A 249 -50.32 -42.08 -25.72
C PRO A 249 -49.39 -42.81 -26.70
N MET A 250 -48.46 -42.14 -27.39
CA MET A 250 -47.49 -42.84 -28.25
C MET A 250 -46.17 -43.11 -27.53
N THR A 251 -45.98 -44.35 -27.08
CA THR A 251 -44.70 -44.82 -26.58
C THR A 251 -43.70 -44.87 -27.73
N THR A 252 -42.71 -43.98 -27.69
CA THR A 252 -41.67 -43.87 -28.72
C THR A 252 -40.37 -44.47 -28.20
N VAL A 253 -39.64 -45.20 -29.05
CA VAL A 253 -38.35 -45.82 -28.72
C VAL A 253 -37.31 -45.40 -29.75
N ILE A 254 -36.11 -45.07 -29.29
CA ILE A 254 -34.96 -44.72 -30.13
C ILE A 254 -33.90 -45.82 -30.00
N GLY A 255 -33.51 -46.38 -31.14
CA GLY A 255 -32.40 -47.32 -31.28
C GLY A 255 -31.15 -46.63 -31.79
N PHE A 256 -30.02 -46.86 -31.12
CA PHE A 256 -28.68 -46.44 -31.55
C PHE A 256 -27.88 -47.68 -31.95
N LEU A 257 -27.30 -47.68 -33.16
CA LEU A 257 -26.55 -48.80 -33.71
C LEU A 257 -25.10 -48.37 -33.99
N ARG A 258 -24.14 -49.09 -33.41
CA ARG A 258 -22.70 -48.80 -33.52
C ARG A 258 -22.01 -49.83 -34.40
N SER A 259 -21.06 -49.40 -35.24
CA SER A 259 -20.18 -50.31 -36.00
C SER A 259 -19.04 -50.91 -35.16
N VAL A 260 -18.85 -50.42 -33.94
CA VAL A 260 -17.80 -50.88 -33.00
C VAL A 260 -18.41 -51.85 -31.99
N ALA A 261 -17.74 -52.98 -31.77
CA ALA A 261 -18.13 -53.98 -30.77
C ALA A 261 -17.69 -53.58 -29.35
N GLY A 262 -18.50 -53.95 -28.36
CA GLY A 262 -18.18 -53.81 -26.94
C GLY A 262 -19.20 -52.98 -26.16
N PRO A 263 -19.09 -52.96 -24.82
CA PRO A 263 -20.09 -52.36 -23.95
C PRO A 263 -20.18 -50.84 -24.12
N PHE A 264 -21.36 -50.29 -23.86
CA PHE A 264 -21.55 -48.86 -23.67
C PHE A 264 -21.06 -48.52 -22.26
N ASP A 265 -20.01 -47.71 -22.15
CA ASP A 265 -19.53 -47.29 -20.83
C ASP A 265 -20.58 -46.43 -20.08
N ALA A 266 -20.41 -46.25 -18.78
CA ALA A 266 -21.36 -45.51 -17.95
C ALA A 266 -21.62 -44.06 -18.44
N ARG A 267 -20.63 -43.47 -19.11
CA ARG A 267 -20.68 -42.10 -19.63
C ARG A 267 -21.47 -42.04 -20.93
N THR A 268 -21.22 -42.94 -21.89
CA THR A 268 -21.99 -43.08 -23.12
C THR A 268 -23.45 -43.41 -22.81
N ARG A 269 -23.72 -44.31 -21.86
CA ARG A 269 -25.09 -44.63 -21.41
C ARG A 269 -25.82 -43.38 -20.90
N THR A 270 -25.12 -42.53 -20.14
CA THR A 270 -25.68 -41.27 -19.63
C THR A 270 -25.93 -40.25 -20.74
N LEU A 271 -24.99 -40.14 -21.70
CA LEU A 271 -25.13 -39.26 -22.85
C LEU A 271 -26.35 -39.61 -23.71
N LEU A 272 -26.49 -40.90 -24.07
CA LEU A 272 -27.59 -41.39 -24.90
C LEU A 272 -28.94 -41.19 -24.20
N ARG A 273 -29.04 -41.47 -22.89
CA ARG A 273 -30.27 -41.20 -22.12
C ARG A 273 -30.64 -39.71 -22.12
N ARG A 274 -29.66 -38.81 -22.01
CA ARG A 274 -29.89 -37.36 -22.05
C ARG A 274 -30.31 -36.88 -23.44
N ALA A 275 -29.66 -37.38 -24.50
CA ALA A 275 -30.02 -37.07 -25.87
C ALA A 275 -31.46 -37.53 -26.20
N VAL A 276 -31.86 -38.72 -25.77
CA VAL A 276 -33.22 -39.26 -25.95
C VAL A 276 -34.28 -38.41 -25.24
N ARG A 277 -34.00 -37.91 -24.03
CA ARG A 277 -34.91 -37.02 -23.29
C ARG A 277 -35.17 -35.71 -24.04
N LEU A 278 -34.14 -35.14 -24.68
CA LEU A 278 -34.28 -33.91 -25.47
C LEU A 278 -35.19 -34.09 -26.71
N CYS A 279 -35.34 -35.33 -27.19
CA CYS A 279 -36.19 -35.64 -28.35
C CYS A 279 -37.69 -35.74 -28.02
N GLY A 280 -38.07 -35.74 -26.73
CA GLY A 280 -39.47 -35.90 -26.30
C GLY A 280 -40.40 -34.84 -26.88
N GLY A 281 -39.96 -33.57 -26.93
CA GLY A 281 -40.75 -32.47 -27.49
C GLY A 281 -41.04 -32.62 -28.99
N PRO A 282 -40.00 -32.66 -29.85
CA PRO A 282 -40.18 -32.76 -31.31
C PRO A 282 -40.92 -34.02 -31.77
N LEU A 283 -40.77 -35.14 -31.05
CA LEU A 283 -41.42 -36.42 -31.40
C LEU A 283 -42.89 -36.51 -30.93
N SER A 284 -43.35 -35.60 -30.07
CA SER A 284 -44.73 -35.59 -29.54
C SER A 284 -45.73 -34.81 -30.42
N GLY A 285 -45.28 -34.18 -31.52
CA GLY A 285 -46.16 -33.67 -32.58
C GLY A 285 -46.92 -32.36 -32.35
N ASP A 286 -46.75 -31.65 -31.22
CA ASP A 286 -47.58 -30.46 -30.87
C ASP A 286 -46.83 -29.12 -31.06
N GLY A 287 -46.26 -28.91 -32.25
CA GLY A 287 -45.43 -27.75 -32.61
C GLY A 287 -46.18 -26.48 -33.07
N ALA A 288 -47.37 -26.17 -32.54
CA ALA A 288 -48.08 -24.92 -32.82
C ALA A 288 -48.43 -24.17 -31.53
N PRO A 289 -48.23 -22.84 -31.45
CA PRO A 289 -48.72 -22.06 -30.32
C PRO A 289 -50.26 -22.13 -30.29
N ARG A 290 -50.82 -22.88 -29.33
CA ARG A 290 -52.27 -22.92 -29.12
C ARG A 290 -52.71 -21.61 -28.49
N GLU A 291 -53.53 -20.84 -29.21
CA GLU A 291 -54.27 -19.72 -28.64
C GLU A 291 -54.98 -20.15 -27.35
N VAL A 292 -54.74 -19.39 -26.27
CA VAL A 292 -55.45 -19.55 -25.00
C VAL A 292 -56.90 -19.11 -25.22
N LYS A 293 -57.80 -20.07 -25.38
CA LYS A 293 -59.24 -19.84 -25.25
C LYS A 293 -59.60 -19.81 -23.77
N GLY A 294 -60.02 -18.64 -23.29
CA GLY A 294 -60.68 -18.47 -22.00
C GLY A 294 -59.95 -17.45 -21.12
N SER A 295 -60.52 -16.25 -21.01
CA SER A 295 -60.16 -15.25 -20.01
C SER A 295 -60.48 -15.81 -18.62
N ASP A 296 -59.49 -16.44 -17.99
CA ASP A 296 -59.57 -16.74 -16.58
C ASP A 296 -59.31 -15.43 -15.80
N GLU A 297 -60.36 -14.90 -15.15
CA GLU A 297 -60.34 -13.62 -14.42
C GLU A 297 -59.21 -13.58 -13.37
N GLY A 298 -58.81 -14.74 -12.84
CA GLY A 298 -57.67 -14.87 -11.93
C GLY A 298 -56.31 -14.59 -12.59
N VAL A 299 -56.12 -15.01 -13.85
CA VAL A 299 -54.86 -14.79 -14.58
C VAL A 299 -54.69 -13.32 -14.97
N THR A 300 -55.77 -12.66 -15.42
CA THR A 300 -55.73 -11.23 -15.74
C THR A 300 -55.46 -10.36 -14.51
N THR A 301 -55.99 -10.76 -13.35
CA THR A 301 -55.72 -10.07 -12.08
C THR A 301 -54.27 -10.24 -11.64
N VAL A 302 -53.71 -11.45 -11.73
CA VAL A 302 -52.30 -11.71 -11.39
C VAL A 302 -51.34 -11.00 -12.34
N GLN A 303 -51.64 -10.94 -13.64
CA GLN A 303 -50.82 -10.21 -14.60
C GLN A 303 -50.75 -8.71 -14.26
N ALA A 304 -51.87 -8.08 -13.89
CA ALA A 304 -51.87 -6.67 -13.46
C ALA A 304 -51.01 -6.42 -12.20
N VAL A 305 -50.93 -7.41 -11.31
CA VAL A 305 -50.03 -7.36 -10.13
C VAL A 305 -48.57 -7.53 -10.55
N PHE A 306 -48.28 -8.46 -11.45
CA PHE A 306 -46.92 -8.68 -11.96
C PHE A 306 -46.37 -7.51 -12.77
N ASP A 307 -47.23 -6.80 -13.51
CA ASP A 307 -46.85 -5.59 -14.24
C ASP A 307 -46.42 -4.45 -13.29
N ALA A 308 -46.91 -4.46 -12.04
CA ALA A 308 -46.57 -3.49 -11.00
C ALA A 308 -45.45 -3.98 -10.05
N LEU A 309 -44.99 -5.22 -10.18
CA LEU A 309 -44.02 -5.84 -9.28
C LEU A 309 -42.58 -5.55 -9.75
N SER A 310 -41.70 -5.17 -8.81
CA SER A 310 -40.27 -5.10 -9.04
C SER A 310 -39.63 -6.43 -8.67
N GLY A 311 -38.91 -7.05 -9.60
CA GLY A 311 -38.33 -8.38 -9.48
C GLY A 311 -38.99 -9.42 -10.40
N PRO A 312 -38.29 -10.54 -10.67
CA PRO A 312 -38.78 -11.54 -11.60
C PRO A 312 -39.75 -12.53 -10.92
N ALA A 313 -40.93 -12.69 -11.51
CA ALA A 313 -41.96 -13.62 -11.10
C ALA A 313 -42.78 -14.18 -12.29
N VAL A 314 -43.29 -15.41 -12.13
CA VAL A 314 -44.15 -16.09 -13.10
C VAL A 314 -45.29 -16.84 -12.41
N LEU A 315 -46.40 -17.00 -13.11
CA LEU A 315 -47.56 -17.80 -12.71
C LEU A 315 -47.56 -19.09 -13.52
N LEU A 316 -47.50 -20.22 -12.82
CA LEU A 316 -47.36 -21.55 -13.39
C LEU A 316 -48.63 -22.37 -13.21
N THR A 317 -49.22 -22.80 -14.31
CA THR A 317 -50.35 -23.73 -14.32
C THR A 317 -49.83 -25.15 -14.56
N PRO A 318 -50.09 -26.12 -13.67
CA PRO A 318 -49.61 -27.48 -13.83
C PRO A 318 -50.27 -28.16 -15.03
N LEU A 319 -49.44 -28.76 -15.87
CA LEU A 319 -49.84 -29.67 -16.95
C LEU A 319 -49.72 -31.09 -16.40
N ARG A 320 -50.85 -31.81 -16.35
CA ARG A 320 -50.93 -33.13 -15.73
C ARG A 320 -51.05 -34.23 -16.78
N SER A 321 -50.45 -35.37 -16.48
CA SER A 321 -50.65 -36.63 -17.20
C SER A 321 -52.09 -37.16 -17.00
N ASP A 322 -52.47 -38.16 -17.78
CA ASP A 322 -53.73 -38.90 -17.60
C ASP A 322 -53.78 -39.66 -16.25
N SER A 323 -52.62 -39.91 -15.62
CA SER A 323 -52.52 -40.48 -14.26
C SER A 323 -52.64 -39.43 -13.15
N GLY A 324 -52.76 -38.14 -13.50
CA GLY A 324 -52.92 -37.02 -12.57
C GLY A 324 -51.63 -36.43 -12.01
N GLU A 325 -50.47 -36.98 -12.41
CA GLU A 325 -49.14 -36.46 -12.04
C GLU A 325 -48.81 -35.20 -12.83
N VAL A 326 -48.05 -34.27 -12.24
CA VAL A 326 -47.63 -33.05 -12.93
C VAL A 326 -46.39 -33.34 -13.77
N GLU A 327 -46.53 -33.24 -15.10
CA GLU A 327 -45.44 -33.51 -16.05
C GLU A 327 -44.66 -32.23 -16.39
N ASP A 328 -45.37 -31.10 -16.47
CA ASP A 328 -44.78 -29.79 -16.77
C ASP A 328 -45.64 -28.64 -16.22
N TYR A 329 -45.21 -27.41 -16.43
CA TYR A 329 -45.94 -26.21 -16.07
C TYR A 329 -46.00 -25.26 -17.26
N ARG A 330 -47.18 -24.70 -17.53
CA ARG A 330 -47.36 -23.61 -18.49
C ARG A 330 -47.28 -22.26 -17.78
N ILE A 331 -46.55 -21.32 -18.36
CA ILE A 331 -46.47 -19.94 -17.86
C ILE A 331 -47.72 -19.18 -18.33
N ASP A 332 -48.59 -18.80 -17.40
CA ASP A 332 -49.84 -18.09 -17.71
C ASP A 332 -49.75 -16.57 -17.45
N ALA A 333 -48.80 -16.12 -16.63
CA ALA A 333 -48.48 -14.71 -16.42
C ALA A 333 -46.99 -14.55 -16.08
N ALA A 334 -46.39 -13.41 -16.41
CA ALA A 334 -44.98 -13.13 -16.15
C ALA A 334 -44.73 -11.63 -15.90
N SER A 335 -43.88 -11.31 -14.93
CA SER A 335 -43.42 -9.93 -14.66
C SER A 335 -42.49 -9.42 -15.77
N PRO A 336 -42.40 -8.10 -16.00
CA PRO A 336 -41.49 -7.52 -17.00
C PRO A 336 -40.00 -7.90 -16.84
N GLU A 337 -39.56 -8.15 -15.60
CA GLU A 337 -38.17 -8.51 -15.27
C GLU A 337 -37.88 -10.02 -15.36
N ALA A 338 -38.89 -10.85 -15.66
CA ALA A 338 -38.68 -12.29 -15.88
C ALA A 338 -37.98 -12.51 -17.23
N VAL A 339 -36.84 -13.20 -17.22
CA VAL A 339 -36.03 -13.48 -18.41
C VAL A 339 -35.61 -14.94 -18.42
N ASP A 340 -35.74 -15.61 -19.56
CA ASP A 340 -35.31 -17.00 -19.70
C ASP A 340 -33.89 -17.21 -20.22
N VAL A 341 -33.49 -18.49 -20.34
CA VAL A 341 -32.15 -18.90 -20.80
C VAL A 341 -31.83 -18.51 -22.25
N VAL A 342 -32.84 -18.12 -23.05
CA VAL A 342 -32.69 -17.69 -24.44
C VAL A 342 -32.86 -16.15 -24.56
N GLY A 343 -33.11 -15.47 -23.44
CA GLY A 343 -33.25 -14.01 -23.36
C GLY A 343 -34.65 -13.47 -23.62
N ARG A 344 -35.67 -14.33 -23.75
CA ARG A 344 -37.09 -13.94 -23.90
C ARG A 344 -37.57 -13.29 -22.60
N ARG A 345 -38.36 -12.21 -22.69
CA ARG A 345 -38.73 -11.39 -21.52
C ARG A 345 -40.23 -11.24 -21.31
N GLY A 346 -40.63 -11.21 -20.04
CA GLY A 346 -41.99 -10.87 -19.62
C GLY A 346 -43.06 -11.65 -20.39
N THR A 347 -43.92 -10.94 -21.11
CA THR A 347 -45.05 -11.52 -21.86
C THR A 347 -44.64 -12.51 -22.95
N GLU A 348 -43.39 -12.49 -23.44
CA GLU A 348 -42.87 -13.46 -24.41
C GLU A 348 -42.73 -14.88 -23.84
N LEU A 349 -42.74 -15.00 -22.51
CA LEU A 349 -42.72 -16.25 -21.78
C LEU A 349 -44.12 -16.87 -21.64
N VAL A 350 -45.18 -16.07 -21.76
CA VAL A 350 -46.57 -16.51 -21.58
C VAL A 350 -46.95 -17.52 -22.67
N GLY A 351 -47.57 -18.63 -22.24
CA GLY A 351 -47.95 -19.76 -23.08
C GLY A 351 -46.87 -20.86 -23.21
N ARG A 352 -45.64 -20.60 -22.77
CA ARG A 352 -44.53 -21.57 -22.86
C ARG A 352 -44.46 -22.51 -21.67
N ARG A 353 -43.70 -23.59 -21.84
CA ARG A 353 -43.48 -24.58 -20.78
C ARG A 353 -42.21 -24.26 -19.97
N ILE A 354 -42.21 -24.61 -18.69
CA ILE A 354 -41.04 -24.40 -17.83
C ILE A 354 -39.86 -25.25 -18.26
N LEU A 355 -40.07 -26.49 -18.71
CA LEU A 355 -38.97 -27.32 -19.20
C LEU A 355 -38.44 -26.89 -20.58
N GLU A 356 -39.18 -26.09 -21.34
CA GLU A 356 -38.68 -25.42 -22.57
C GLU A 356 -37.85 -24.18 -22.21
N THR A 357 -38.26 -23.48 -21.17
CA THR A 357 -37.75 -22.15 -20.80
C THR A 357 -36.54 -22.25 -19.85
N TYR A 358 -36.53 -23.27 -18.98
CA TYR A 358 -35.48 -23.60 -18.02
C TYR A 358 -35.29 -25.13 -17.93
N PRO A 359 -34.69 -25.77 -18.96
CA PRO A 359 -34.62 -27.23 -19.07
C PRO A 359 -33.89 -27.94 -17.92
N THR A 360 -32.96 -27.23 -17.28
CA THR A 360 -32.10 -27.73 -16.19
C THR A 360 -32.81 -27.79 -14.85
N VAL A 361 -34.03 -27.24 -14.72
CA VAL A 361 -34.81 -27.30 -13.48
C VAL A 361 -35.36 -28.71 -13.22
N ALA A 362 -35.54 -29.54 -14.26
CA ALA A 362 -36.08 -30.89 -14.13
C ALA A 362 -35.23 -31.76 -13.18
N GLY A 363 -35.87 -32.39 -12.20
CA GLY A 363 -35.19 -33.30 -11.26
C GLY A 363 -34.25 -32.59 -10.26
N THR A 364 -34.42 -31.28 -10.06
CA THR A 364 -33.73 -30.51 -9.01
C THR A 364 -34.62 -30.34 -7.79
N ALA A 365 -34.02 -29.92 -6.65
CA ALA A 365 -34.77 -29.57 -5.45
C ALA A 365 -35.82 -28.46 -5.70
N VAL A 366 -35.62 -27.60 -6.70
CA VAL A 366 -36.58 -26.57 -7.10
C VAL A 366 -37.84 -27.20 -7.71
N TRP A 367 -37.67 -28.24 -8.54
CA TRP A 367 -38.79 -28.98 -9.13
C TRP A 367 -39.61 -29.74 -8.07
N GLU A 368 -38.92 -30.42 -7.15
CA GLU A 368 -39.56 -31.07 -6.01
C GLU A 368 -40.30 -30.06 -5.11
N GLY A 369 -39.72 -28.87 -4.93
CA GLY A 369 -40.33 -27.75 -4.23
C GLY A 369 -41.65 -27.28 -4.86
N TYR A 370 -41.72 -27.21 -6.19
CA TYR A 370 -42.95 -26.86 -6.91
C TYR A 370 -44.04 -27.92 -6.72
N LEU A 371 -43.67 -29.20 -6.90
CA LEU A 371 -44.59 -30.34 -6.72
C LEU A 371 -45.12 -30.38 -5.28
N SER A 372 -44.24 -30.23 -4.30
CA SER A 372 -44.60 -30.19 -2.88
C SER A 372 -45.55 -29.02 -2.60
N THR A 373 -45.23 -27.80 -3.06
CA THR A 373 -46.08 -26.61 -2.87
C THR A 373 -47.50 -26.80 -3.44
N LEU A 374 -47.63 -27.45 -4.60
CA LEU A 374 -48.94 -27.75 -5.19
C LEU A 374 -49.75 -28.73 -4.33
N VAL A 375 -49.11 -29.77 -3.81
CA VAL A 375 -49.77 -30.84 -3.04
C VAL A 375 -50.09 -30.38 -1.62
N THR A 376 -49.11 -29.84 -0.90
CA THR A 376 -49.22 -29.49 0.52
C THR A 376 -49.81 -28.10 0.77
N GLY A 377 -49.68 -27.20 -0.21
CA GLY A 377 -50.05 -25.79 -0.07
C GLY A 377 -49.05 -24.95 0.74
N THR A 378 -47.98 -25.55 1.29
CA THR A 378 -46.93 -24.82 2.01
C THR A 378 -45.97 -24.16 1.02
N ALA A 379 -45.66 -22.88 1.22
CA ALA A 379 -44.70 -22.19 0.35
C ALA A 379 -43.30 -22.81 0.48
N PHE A 380 -42.65 -23.04 -0.66
CA PHE A 380 -41.28 -23.53 -0.75
C PHE A 380 -40.32 -22.36 -0.97
N VAL A 381 -39.16 -22.40 -0.31
CA VAL A 381 -38.04 -21.49 -0.52
C VAL A 381 -36.79 -22.35 -0.66
N SER A 382 -36.06 -22.21 -1.76
CA SER A 382 -34.82 -22.94 -1.98
C SER A 382 -33.67 -22.32 -1.17
N GLU A 383 -32.68 -23.13 -0.81
CA GLU A 383 -31.35 -22.59 -0.50
C GLU A 383 -30.75 -21.93 -1.76
N PRO A 384 -29.79 -20.99 -1.62
CA PRO A 384 -29.08 -20.41 -2.75
C PRO A 384 -28.37 -21.50 -3.57
N PHE A 385 -28.62 -21.55 -4.88
CA PHE A 385 -27.99 -22.52 -5.79
C PHE A 385 -27.35 -21.81 -6.98
N ALA A 386 -26.23 -22.34 -7.47
CA ALA A 386 -25.57 -21.82 -8.67
C ALA A 386 -26.31 -22.28 -9.93
N TYR A 387 -26.52 -21.36 -10.86
CA TYR A 387 -27.17 -21.59 -12.14
C TYR A 387 -26.37 -20.94 -13.26
N GLU A 388 -26.12 -21.69 -14.33
CA GLU A 388 -25.37 -21.20 -15.50
C GLU A 388 -26.35 -20.59 -16.51
N GLU A 389 -26.25 -19.28 -16.71
CA GLU A 389 -27.03 -18.55 -17.71
C GLU A 389 -26.18 -18.29 -18.95
N VAL A 390 -26.81 -18.36 -20.13
CA VAL A 390 -26.20 -17.89 -21.37
C VAL A 390 -26.78 -16.51 -21.67
N ASN A 391 -26.01 -15.46 -21.42
CA ASN A 391 -26.40 -14.10 -21.79
C ASN A 391 -25.49 -13.61 -22.92
N ALA A 392 -26.08 -13.23 -24.06
CA ALA A 392 -25.35 -12.82 -25.27
C ALA A 392 -24.25 -13.81 -25.75
N GLY A 393 -24.44 -15.11 -25.52
CA GLY A 393 -23.49 -16.16 -25.95
C GLY A 393 -22.31 -16.40 -25.00
N VAL A 394 -22.26 -15.76 -23.82
CA VAL A 394 -21.24 -16.00 -22.79
C VAL A 394 -21.87 -16.75 -21.61
N PRO A 395 -21.33 -17.91 -21.18
CA PRO A 395 -21.80 -18.59 -19.98
C PRO A 395 -21.42 -17.79 -18.73
N ARG A 396 -22.40 -17.51 -17.87
CA ARG A 396 -22.20 -16.83 -16.59
C ARG A 396 -22.86 -17.62 -15.47
N GLN A 397 -22.06 -18.06 -14.50
CA GLN A 397 -22.60 -18.63 -13.27
C GLN A 397 -23.16 -17.52 -12.38
N SER A 398 -24.42 -17.64 -12.02
CA SER A 398 -25.13 -16.71 -11.12
C SER A 398 -25.82 -17.52 -10.02
N VAL A 399 -25.89 -16.97 -8.81
CA VAL A 399 -26.50 -17.68 -7.67
C VAL A 399 -27.95 -17.23 -7.52
N TYR A 400 -28.88 -18.17 -7.31
CA TYR A 400 -30.31 -17.88 -7.22
C TYR A 400 -30.95 -18.50 -5.98
N SER A 401 -31.95 -17.83 -5.42
CA SER A 401 -32.94 -18.45 -4.54
C SER A 401 -34.33 -18.32 -5.16
N VAL A 402 -35.07 -19.41 -5.15
CA VAL A 402 -36.43 -19.48 -5.71
C VAL A 402 -37.43 -19.64 -4.59
N ARG A 403 -38.58 -18.97 -4.71
CA ARG A 403 -39.73 -19.13 -3.84
C ARG A 403 -40.95 -19.48 -4.66
N SER A 404 -41.70 -20.50 -4.24
CA SER A 404 -42.99 -20.86 -4.83
C SER A 404 -44.10 -20.86 -3.79
N SER A 405 -45.29 -20.39 -4.17
CA SER A 405 -46.49 -20.40 -3.34
C SER A 405 -47.71 -20.77 -4.17
N ARG A 406 -48.71 -21.43 -3.55
CA ARG A 406 -49.91 -21.90 -4.26
C ARG A 406 -50.95 -20.78 -4.40
N PHE A 407 -51.51 -20.61 -5.59
CA PHE A 407 -52.61 -19.69 -5.89
C PHE A 407 -53.65 -20.41 -6.76
N GLU A 408 -54.85 -20.66 -6.23
CA GLU A 408 -55.98 -21.25 -6.99
C GLU A 408 -55.64 -22.52 -7.81
N GLY A 409 -54.76 -23.39 -7.30
CA GLY A 409 -54.32 -24.61 -8.01
C GLY A 409 -53.16 -24.40 -9.00
N ARG A 410 -52.64 -23.17 -9.08
CA ARG A 410 -51.42 -22.74 -9.77
C ARG A 410 -50.31 -22.44 -8.77
N LEU A 411 -49.11 -22.14 -9.28
CA LEU A 411 -48.00 -21.64 -8.47
C LEU A 411 -47.62 -20.23 -8.89
N VAL A 412 -47.47 -19.34 -7.92
CA VAL A 412 -46.71 -18.10 -8.08
C VAL A 412 -45.27 -18.41 -7.70
N VAL A 413 -44.36 -18.22 -8.66
CA VAL A 413 -42.92 -18.45 -8.50
C VAL A 413 -42.18 -17.14 -8.69
N SER A 414 -41.33 -16.80 -7.74
CA SER A 414 -40.44 -15.64 -7.78
C SER A 414 -39.02 -16.07 -7.48
N TRP A 415 -38.02 -15.41 -8.05
CA TRP A 415 -36.62 -15.70 -7.76
C TRP A 415 -35.82 -14.44 -7.51
N ILE A 416 -34.74 -14.58 -6.74
CA ILE A 416 -33.79 -13.52 -6.46
C ILE A 416 -32.43 -14.00 -6.94
N ARG A 417 -31.77 -13.17 -7.73
CA ARG A 417 -30.36 -13.32 -8.09
C ARG A 417 -29.49 -12.76 -6.96
N HIS A 418 -28.56 -13.56 -6.45
CA HIS A 418 -27.63 -13.23 -5.37
C HIS A 418 -26.25 -12.76 -5.86
N ASP A 419 -26.10 -12.43 -7.15
CA ASP A 419 -24.87 -11.79 -7.62
C ASP A 419 -24.57 -10.55 -6.75
N ALA A 420 -23.38 -10.53 -6.15
CA ALA A 420 -22.94 -9.53 -5.19
C ALA A 420 -23.42 -8.13 -5.60
N SER A 421 -24.27 -7.54 -4.76
CA SER A 421 -25.00 -6.31 -5.04
C SER A 421 -24.04 -5.22 -5.56
N GLU A 422 -24.42 -4.45 -6.59
CA GLU A 422 -23.58 -3.39 -7.18
C GLU A 422 -22.96 -2.42 -6.15
N ARG A 423 -23.60 -2.27 -4.97
CA ARG A 423 -23.11 -1.46 -3.86
C ARG A 423 -21.85 -2.04 -3.20
N GLU A 424 -21.76 -3.36 -3.03
CA GLU A 424 -20.57 -4.05 -2.54
C GLU A 424 -19.48 -4.05 -3.60
N ALA A 425 -19.81 -4.25 -4.87
CA ALA A 425 -18.86 -4.10 -5.98
C ALA A 425 -18.26 -2.68 -6.03
N ARG A 426 -19.08 -1.63 -5.83
CA ARG A 426 -18.59 -0.24 -5.72
C ARG A 426 -17.75 0.00 -4.46
N LEU A 427 -18.10 -0.61 -3.33
CA LEU A 427 -17.34 -0.48 -2.09
C LEU A 427 -15.97 -1.18 -2.20
N LEU A 428 -15.97 -2.40 -2.76
CA LEU A 428 -14.77 -3.20 -3.01
C LEU A 428 -13.86 -2.49 -4.03
N SER A 429 -14.42 -1.93 -5.11
CA SER A 429 -13.66 -1.11 -6.08
C SER A 429 -13.03 0.13 -5.43
N LYS A 430 -13.73 0.79 -4.50
CA LYS A 430 -13.16 1.93 -3.75
C LYS A 430 -12.03 1.50 -2.82
N VAL A 431 -12.18 0.39 -2.09
CA VAL A 431 -11.13 -0.16 -1.22
C VAL A 431 -9.92 -0.61 -2.04
N GLN A 432 -10.14 -1.23 -3.20
CA GLN A 432 -9.10 -1.62 -4.15
C GLN A 432 -8.30 -0.40 -4.65
N ARG A 433 -8.97 0.69 -5.02
CA ARG A 433 -8.29 1.92 -5.44
C ARG A 433 -7.55 2.61 -4.29
N LEU A 434 -8.15 2.68 -3.10
CA LEU A 434 -7.52 3.28 -1.91
C LEU A 434 -6.27 2.51 -1.45
N GLY A 435 -6.32 1.18 -1.50
CA GLY A 435 -5.20 0.32 -1.14
C GLY A 435 -4.19 0.06 -2.26
N ASN A 436 -4.44 0.57 -3.48
CA ASN A 436 -3.79 0.15 -4.72
C ASN A 436 -3.69 -1.37 -4.84
N LEU A 437 -4.80 -2.07 -4.58
CA LEU A 437 -4.95 -3.52 -4.58
C LEU A 437 -5.70 -3.96 -5.83
N GLY A 438 -5.10 -4.82 -6.64
CA GLY A 438 -5.78 -5.52 -7.73
C GLY A 438 -5.82 -7.01 -7.46
N TRP A 439 -6.96 -7.66 -7.70
CA TRP A 439 -7.04 -9.12 -7.64
C TRP A 439 -6.96 -9.74 -9.04
N ALA A 440 -6.46 -10.97 -9.08
CA ALA A 440 -6.42 -11.83 -10.24
C ALA A 440 -6.81 -13.26 -9.83
N SER A 441 -7.52 -13.97 -10.69
CA SER A 441 -7.75 -15.40 -10.54
C SER A 441 -7.31 -16.14 -11.80
N TRP A 442 -6.92 -17.40 -11.66
CA TRP A 442 -6.56 -18.27 -12.76
C TRP A 442 -7.15 -19.65 -12.54
N ASN A 443 -8.06 -20.03 -13.43
CA ASN A 443 -8.60 -21.37 -13.49
C ASN A 443 -7.62 -22.28 -14.24
N LEU A 444 -6.99 -23.21 -13.53
CA LEU A 444 -5.96 -24.10 -14.06
C LEU A 444 -6.55 -25.23 -14.92
N ILE A 445 -7.87 -25.44 -14.88
CA ILE A 445 -8.57 -26.44 -15.70
C ILE A 445 -8.91 -25.84 -17.07
N THR A 446 -9.42 -24.61 -17.11
CA THR A 446 -9.83 -23.95 -18.37
C THR A 446 -8.76 -23.05 -18.98
N ASP A 447 -7.64 -22.86 -18.27
CA ASP A 447 -6.59 -21.89 -18.59
C ASP A 447 -7.12 -20.46 -18.79
N VAL A 448 -8.12 -20.07 -17.98
CA VAL A 448 -8.70 -18.73 -18.03
C VAL A 448 -8.16 -17.90 -16.89
N ILE A 449 -7.43 -16.84 -17.22
CA ILE A 449 -6.96 -15.83 -16.28
C ILE A 449 -7.99 -14.69 -16.27
N THR A 450 -8.36 -14.22 -15.08
CA THR A 450 -9.23 -13.06 -14.89
C THR A 450 -8.50 -12.03 -14.04
N TRP A 451 -8.48 -10.78 -14.50
CA TRP A 451 -7.91 -9.66 -13.76
C TRP A 451 -8.99 -8.64 -13.44
N SER A 452 -8.90 -8.03 -12.26
CA SER A 452 -9.60 -6.77 -11.99
C SER A 452 -8.99 -5.61 -12.77
N ASP A 453 -9.79 -4.58 -13.06
CA ASP A 453 -9.36 -3.32 -13.68
C ASP A 453 -8.10 -2.73 -13.03
N GLN A 454 -7.99 -2.87 -11.70
CA GLN A 454 -6.87 -2.32 -10.94
C GLN A 454 -5.54 -3.04 -11.24
N VAL A 455 -5.55 -4.35 -11.57
CA VAL A 455 -4.31 -5.05 -11.95
C VAL A 455 -3.75 -4.50 -13.26
N TYR A 456 -4.60 -4.17 -14.24
CA TYR A 456 -4.17 -3.51 -15.47
C TYR A 456 -3.48 -2.16 -15.19
N ILE A 457 -4.02 -1.37 -14.26
CA ILE A 457 -3.44 -0.10 -13.83
C ILE A 457 -2.09 -0.30 -13.13
N ILE A 458 -2.00 -1.29 -12.24
CA ILE A 458 -0.78 -1.62 -11.49
C ILE A 458 0.35 -2.04 -12.44
N PHE A 459 0.05 -2.92 -13.39
CA PHE A 459 1.01 -3.40 -14.39
C PHE A 459 1.23 -2.42 -15.55
N GLY A 460 0.41 -1.37 -15.66
CA GLY A 460 0.46 -0.42 -16.78
C GLY A 460 0.14 -1.07 -18.12
N ARG A 461 -0.73 -2.08 -18.15
CA ARG A 461 -1.11 -2.84 -19.34
C ARG A 461 -2.46 -2.37 -19.88
N ASP A 462 -2.59 -2.30 -21.20
CA ASP A 462 -3.86 -2.01 -21.86
C ASP A 462 -4.85 -3.18 -21.69
N PRO A 463 -6.07 -2.94 -21.16
CA PRO A 463 -7.12 -3.97 -21.07
C PRO A 463 -7.45 -4.66 -22.39
N ALA A 464 -7.27 -3.98 -23.53
CA ALA A 464 -7.50 -4.56 -24.86
C ALA A 464 -6.55 -5.73 -25.19
N LEU A 465 -5.38 -5.81 -24.53
CA LEU A 465 -4.42 -6.91 -24.68
C LEU A 465 -4.77 -8.14 -23.84
N GLY A 466 -5.84 -8.07 -23.04
CA GLY A 466 -6.21 -9.12 -22.09
C GLY A 466 -5.22 -9.25 -20.92
N PRO A 467 -5.52 -10.14 -19.95
CA PRO A 467 -4.67 -10.39 -18.80
C PRO A 467 -3.32 -10.97 -19.24
N MET A 468 -2.26 -10.65 -18.50
CA MET A 468 -0.91 -11.15 -18.79
C MET A 468 -0.82 -12.65 -18.52
N ARG A 469 -0.24 -13.40 -19.45
CA ARG A 469 0.06 -14.83 -19.24
C ARG A 469 1.25 -15.02 -18.31
N LEU A 470 1.35 -16.19 -17.69
CA LEU A 470 2.46 -16.48 -16.78
C LEU A 470 3.82 -16.39 -17.50
N GLU A 471 3.89 -16.77 -18.77
CA GLU A 471 5.10 -16.75 -19.58
C GLU A 471 5.61 -15.34 -19.90
N GLU A 472 4.71 -14.34 -19.89
CA GLU A 472 5.05 -12.93 -20.14
C GLU A 472 5.64 -12.26 -18.89
N LEU A 473 5.32 -12.76 -17.69
CA LEU A 473 5.70 -12.13 -16.42
C LEU A 473 7.23 -11.93 -16.25
N PRO A 474 8.12 -12.88 -16.63
CA PRO A 474 9.57 -12.71 -16.55
C PRO A 474 10.13 -11.52 -17.32
N GLU A 475 9.51 -11.12 -18.43
CA GLU A 475 9.96 -10.00 -19.25
C GLU A 475 9.76 -8.64 -18.55
N HIS A 476 8.81 -8.60 -17.61
CA HIS A 476 8.48 -7.40 -16.85
C HIS A 476 9.17 -7.34 -15.49
N LEU A 477 9.68 -8.47 -14.98
CA LEU A 477 10.31 -8.54 -13.65
C LEU A 477 11.73 -7.99 -13.63
N ALA A 478 12.11 -7.38 -12.51
CA ALA A 478 13.52 -7.08 -12.27
C ALA A 478 14.33 -8.39 -12.20
N ALA A 479 15.50 -8.41 -12.85
CA ALA A 479 16.33 -9.61 -12.98
C ALA A 479 16.70 -10.25 -11.62
N GLU A 480 16.88 -9.43 -10.59
CA GLU A 480 17.20 -9.84 -9.22
C GLU A 480 16.04 -10.60 -8.54
N ASP A 481 14.79 -10.32 -8.92
CA ASP A 481 13.60 -10.87 -8.26
C ASP A 481 13.09 -12.16 -8.95
N LEU A 482 13.57 -12.46 -10.16
CA LEU A 482 13.20 -13.65 -10.94
C LEU A 482 13.36 -14.99 -10.19
N PRO A 483 14.50 -15.27 -9.50
CA PRO A 483 14.68 -16.57 -8.85
C PRO A 483 13.73 -16.78 -7.66
N ALA A 484 13.52 -15.75 -6.85
CA ALA A 484 12.68 -15.82 -5.66
C ALA A 484 11.20 -15.99 -6.03
N LEU A 485 10.71 -15.17 -6.96
CA LEU A 485 9.33 -15.24 -7.42
C LEU A 485 9.06 -16.53 -8.20
N GLY A 486 10.01 -16.98 -9.04
CA GLY A 486 9.90 -18.25 -9.76
C GLY A 486 9.78 -19.47 -8.83
N ALA A 487 10.55 -19.50 -7.74
CA ALA A 487 10.40 -20.54 -6.72
C ALA A 487 9.07 -20.46 -5.96
N GLY A 488 8.53 -19.24 -5.77
CA GLY A 488 7.18 -19.02 -5.24
C GLY A 488 6.11 -19.60 -6.16
N VAL A 489 6.16 -19.25 -7.44
CA VAL A 489 5.21 -19.72 -8.48
C VAL A 489 5.23 -21.25 -8.58
N GLN A 490 6.40 -21.89 -8.57
CA GLN A 490 6.50 -23.36 -8.58
C GLN A 490 5.82 -24.01 -7.37
N ARG A 491 5.99 -23.45 -6.17
CA ARG A 491 5.34 -23.97 -4.96
C ARG A 491 3.83 -23.73 -4.97
N LEU A 492 3.38 -22.59 -5.49
CA LEU A 492 1.96 -22.28 -5.61
C LEU A 492 1.25 -23.20 -6.60
N LEU A 493 1.83 -23.39 -7.78
CA LEU A 493 1.20 -24.14 -8.87
C LEU A 493 1.49 -25.64 -8.82
N GLY A 494 2.60 -26.06 -8.20
CA GLY A 494 2.94 -27.46 -8.01
C GLY A 494 2.36 -28.03 -6.72
N ASP A 495 2.74 -27.43 -5.60
CA ASP A 495 2.40 -27.95 -4.27
C ASP A 495 1.17 -27.29 -3.67
N GLY A 496 0.55 -26.30 -4.32
CA GLY A 496 -0.60 -25.52 -3.81
C GLY A 496 -0.28 -24.63 -2.60
N ALA A 497 0.99 -24.33 -2.35
CA ALA A 497 1.42 -23.58 -1.17
C ALA A 497 1.23 -22.06 -1.37
N PRO A 498 0.71 -21.32 -0.38
CA PRO A 498 0.49 -19.89 -0.52
C PRO A 498 1.81 -19.13 -0.68
N ILE A 499 1.76 -18.02 -1.40
CA ILE A 499 2.87 -17.09 -1.57
C ILE A 499 2.50 -15.72 -1.01
N ASP A 500 3.46 -15.11 -0.34
CA ASP A 500 3.41 -13.71 0.10
C ASP A 500 4.80 -13.12 -0.11
N GLN A 501 4.99 -12.39 -1.21
CA GLN A 501 6.31 -11.92 -1.62
C GLN A 501 6.23 -10.54 -2.27
N THR A 502 7.27 -9.74 -2.06
CA THR A 502 7.48 -8.46 -2.76
C THR A 502 8.45 -8.64 -3.92
N PHE A 503 8.17 -7.97 -5.03
CA PHE A 503 9.00 -8.00 -6.24
C PHE A 503 8.85 -6.69 -7.01
N ARG A 504 9.77 -6.43 -7.94
CA ARG A 504 9.75 -5.22 -8.77
C ARG A 504 9.42 -5.55 -10.21
N ILE A 505 8.59 -4.70 -10.82
CA ILE A 505 8.28 -4.77 -12.25
C ILE A 505 8.65 -3.48 -12.95
N THR A 506 9.01 -3.59 -14.23
CA THR A 506 9.21 -2.46 -15.13
C THR A 506 7.94 -2.24 -15.93
N THR A 507 7.35 -1.06 -15.79
CA THR A 507 6.17 -0.62 -16.53
C THR A 507 6.54 0.53 -17.47
N ALA A 508 5.62 0.95 -18.35
CA ALA A 508 5.79 2.16 -19.17
C ALA A 508 6.01 3.43 -18.32
N TYR A 509 5.61 3.41 -17.05
CA TYR A 509 5.75 4.52 -16.11
C TYR A 509 6.99 4.43 -15.22
N GLY A 510 7.86 3.44 -15.45
CA GLY A 510 9.06 3.16 -14.67
C GLY A 510 8.93 1.93 -13.76
N LEU A 511 9.91 1.80 -12.85
CA LEU A 511 10.00 0.70 -11.89
C LEU A 511 8.92 0.83 -10.81
N ARG A 512 8.17 -0.25 -10.58
CA ARG A 512 7.19 -0.34 -9.49
C ARG A 512 7.55 -1.45 -8.52
N HIS A 513 7.22 -1.24 -7.25
CA HIS A 513 7.37 -2.22 -6.18
C HIS A 513 6.01 -2.84 -5.88
N LEU A 514 5.87 -4.13 -6.10
CA LEU A 514 4.63 -4.85 -5.88
C LEU A 514 4.77 -5.89 -4.76
N ARG A 515 3.63 -6.26 -4.17
CA ARG A 515 3.49 -7.45 -3.33
C ARG A 515 2.42 -8.34 -3.93
N ILE A 516 2.70 -9.64 -4.06
CA ILE A 516 1.70 -10.66 -4.38
C ILE A 516 1.40 -11.47 -3.14
N VAL A 517 0.11 -11.61 -2.83
CA VAL A 517 -0.40 -12.64 -1.92
C VAL A 517 -1.29 -13.54 -2.74
N ALA A 518 -0.94 -14.82 -2.89
CA ALA A 518 -1.73 -15.75 -3.69
C ALA A 518 -1.85 -17.13 -3.04
N GLU A 519 -3.00 -17.74 -3.23
CA GLU A 519 -3.38 -19.04 -2.67
C GLU A 519 -4.00 -19.91 -3.78
N ALA A 520 -3.88 -21.22 -3.65
CA ALA A 520 -4.43 -22.18 -4.59
C ALA A 520 -5.54 -23.01 -3.94
N GLU A 521 -6.68 -23.11 -4.62
CA GLU A 521 -7.74 -24.06 -4.30
C GLU A 521 -7.42 -25.41 -4.92
N ARG A 522 -7.73 -26.48 -4.20
CA ARG A 522 -7.35 -27.85 -4.56
C ARG A 522 -8.57 -28.73 -4.74
N ASP A 523 -8.46 -29.71 -5.62
CA ASP A 523 -9.45 -30.78 -5.73
C ASP A 523 -9.31 -31.83 -4.61
N ALA A 524 -10.19 -32.84 -4.65
CA ALA A 524 -10.21 -33.95 -3.71
C ALA A 524 -8.94 -34.82 -3.72
N ASP A 525 -8.15 -34.75 -4.81
CA ASP A 525 -6.88 -35.47 -4.97
C ASP A 525 -5.67 -34.60 -4.56
N GLY A 526 -5.92 -33.37 -4.11
CA GLY A 526 -4.93 -32.43 -3.59
C GLY A 526 -4.20 -31.62 -4.68
N ALA A 527 -4.63 -31.73 -5.93
CA ALA A 527 -4.06 -31.00 -7.07
C ALA A 527 -4.66 -29.58 -7.15
N PRO A 528 -3.85 -28.54 -7.44
CA PRO A 528 -4.35 -27.18 -7.62
C PRO A 528 -5.29 -27.08 -8.84
N VAL A 529 -6.49 -26.54 -8.65
CA VAL A 529 -7.51 -26.35 -9.71
C VAL A 529 -7.79 -24.89 -10.01
N GLU A 530 -7.60 -24.00 -9.03
CA GLU A 530 -7.77 -22.56 -9.19
C GLU A 530 -6.75 -21.82 -8.32
N VAL A 531 -6.30 -20.66 -8.79
CA VAL A 531 -5.39 -19.78 -8.05
C VAL A 531 -6.02 -18.41 -7.92
N HIS A 532 -6.03 -17.87 -6.71
CA HIS A 532 -6.49 -16.52 -6.42
C HIS A 532 -5.33 -15.71 -5.87
N GLY A 533 -5.11 -14.52 -6.43
CA GLY A 533 -4.00 -13.65 -6.05
C GLY A 533 -4.42 -12.18 -5.93
N VAL A 534 -3.78 -11.47 -5.00
CA VAL A 534 -3.90 -10.02 -4.83
C VAL A 534 -2.53 -9.39 -5.01
N PHE A 535 -2.47 -8.40 -5.90
CA PHE A 535 -1.34 -7.52 -6.12
C PHE A 535 -1.55 -6.21 -5.40
N GLN A 536 -0.57 -5.78 -4.60
CA GLN A 536 -0.53 -4.47 -3.97
C GLN A 536 0.61 -3.64 -4.55
N ASP A 537 0.33 -2.40 -4.97
CA ASP A 537 1.39 -1.45 -5.35
C ASP A 537 1.95 -0.74 -4.11
N LEU A 538 3.21 -1.05 -3.80
CA LEU A 538 3.98 -0.51 -2.68
C LEU A 538 4.92 0.63 -3.11
N SER A 539 4.87 1.08 -4.37
CA SER A 539 5.82 2.08 -4.90
C SER A 539 5.78 3.39 -4.09
N VAL A 540 4.58 3.92 -3.82
CA VAL A 540 4.40 5.15 -3.03
C VAL A 540 4.95 4.98 -1.60
N LEU A 541 4.73 3.81 -1.00
CA LEU A 541 5.25 3.50 0.33
C LEU A 541 6.79 3.45 0.33
N LYS A 542 7.38 2.84 -0.71
CA LYS A 542 8.84 2.76 -0.85
C LYS A 542 9.48 4.11 -1.13
N ASP A 543 8.86 4.95 -1.96
CA ASP A 543 9.34 6.31 -2.20
C ASP A 543 9.30 7.15 -0.91
N ALA A 544 8.24 7.01 -0.10
CA ALA A 544 8.12 7.68 1.18
C ALA A 544 9.17 7.19 2.20
N GLU A 545 9.43 5.89 2.26
CA GLU A 545 10.46 5.29 3.12
C GLU A 545 11.86 5.84 2.76
N LEU A 546 12.17 5.93 1.46
CA LEU A 546 13.44 6.49 0.97
C LEU A 546 13.56 7.98 1.31
N ALA A 547 12.50 8.76 1.07
CA ALA A 547 12.49 10.19 1.39
C ALA A 547 12.67 10.45 2.90
N LEU A 548 12.07 9.63 3.76
CA LEU A 548 12.26 9.73 5.21
C LEU A 548 13.71 9.42 5.61
N ARG A 549 14.29 8.34 5.08
CA ARG A 549 15.69 7.99 5.34
C ARG A 549 16.66 9.09 4.93
N ASP A 550 16.43 9.70 3.76
CA ASP A 550 17.26 10.82 3.29
C ASP A 550 17.12 12.05 4.20
N SER A 551 15.90 12.35 4.65
CA SER A 551 15.63 13.42 5.61
C SER A 551 16.30 13.18 6.97
N GLU A 552 16.25 11.96 7.49
CA GLU A 552 16.91 11.56 8.73
C GLU A 552 18.44 11.66 8.62
N ARG A 553 19.01 11.21 7.49
CA ARG A 553 20.44 11.32 7.22
C ARG A 553 20.88 12.79 7.18
N HIS A 554 20.11 13.65 6.50
CA HIS A 554 20.40 15.08 6.45
C HIS A 554 20.38 15.72 7.85
N ASN A 555 19.35 15.40 8.65
CA ASN A 555 19.24 15.88 10.02
C ASN A 555 20.41 15.41 10.91
N LEU A 556 20.84 14.15 10.79
CA LEU A 556 21.98 13.63 11.55
C LEU A 556 23.28 14.37 11.21
N LEU A 557 23.52 14.63 9.92
CA LEU A 557 24.70 15.39 9.47
C LEU A 557 24.69 16.82 10.02
N GLN A 558 23.54 17.51 9.93
CA GLN A 558 23.41 18.88 10.45
C GLN A 558 23.62 18.94 11.97
N ARG A 559 23.07 17.98 12.73
CA ARG A 559 23.29 17.90 14.19
C ARG A 559 24.75 17.58 14.53
N GLY A 560 25.41 16.74 13.74
CA GLY A 560 26.83 16.45 13.86
C GLY A 560 27.69 17.69 13.67
N MET A 561 27.42 18.46 12.60
CA MET A 561 28.13 19.70 12.29
C MET A 561 27.96 20.76 13.37
N LEU A 562 26.73 21.02 13.84
CA LEU A 562 26.47 21.99 14.91
C LEU A 562 27.15 21.59 16.23
N LYS A 563 27.21 20.28 16.55
CA LYS A 563 27.94 19.81 17.72
C LYS A 563 29.45 20.03 17.58
N ALA A 564 30.00 19.77 16.39
CA ALA A 564 31.42 19.99 16.12
C ALA A 564 31.79 21.48 16.20
N GLU A 565 30.95 22.36 15.64
CA GLU A 565 31.13 23.82 15.71
C GLU A 565 31.08 24.32 17.17
N ARG A 566 30.10 23.88 17.95
CA ARG A 566 30.03 24.21 19.39
C ARG A 566 31.22 23.68 20.17
N ALA A 567 31.66 22.46 19.90
CA ALA A 567 32.83 21.88 20.54
C ALA A 567 34.12 22.63 20.19
N LEU A 568 34.25 23.08 18.94
CA LEU A 568 35.37 23.91 18.50
C LEU A 568 35.35 25.28 19.20
N GLY A 569 34.18 25.94 19.25
CA GLY A 569 34.01 27.20 19.97
C GLY A 569 34.38 27.08 21.45
N ALA A 570 33.91 26.04 22.13
CA ALA A 570 34.23 25.80 23.54
C ALA A 570 35.73 25.57 23.78
N ARG A 571 36.41 24.80 22.91
CA ARG A 571 37.86 24.56 23.02
C ARG A 571 38.68 25.81 22.76
N LEU A 572 38.28 26.64 21.80
CA LEU A 572 38.94 27.92 21.54
C LEU A 572 38.79 28.86 22.73
N GLN A 573 37.60 28.91 23.34
CA GLN A 573 37.38 29.69 24.57
C GLN A 573 38.26 29.19 25.73
N GLU A 574 38.31 27.89 26.00
CA GLU A 574 39.13 27.31 27.07
C GLU A 574 40.63 27.61 26.90
N ALA A 575 41.13 27.65 25.66
CA ALA A 575 42.52 27.97 25.38
C ALA A 575 42.86 29.47 25.53
N LEU A 576 41.89 30.36 25.36
CA LEU A 576 42.09 31.81 25.39
C LEU A 576 41.88 32.41 26.78
N LEU A 577 40.97 31.85 27.56
CA LEU A 577 40.53 32.44 28.83
C LEU A 577 41.51 32.15 29.99
N PRO A 578 41.51 32.98 31.05
CA PRO A 578 42.23 32.70 32.29
C PRO A 578 41.59 31.51 33.03
N VAL A 579 42.40 30.74 33.78
CA VAL A 579 41.88 29.64 34.61
C VAL A 579 41.12 30.24 35.80
N SER A 580 39.92 29.75 36.10
CA SER A 580 39.00 30.39 37.04
C SER A 580 39.48 30.39 38.51
N ALA A 581 40.23 29.39 38.93
CA ALA A 581 40.91 29.39 40.23
C ALA A 581 42.07 28.38 40.25
N GLN A 582 43.22 28.80 40.78
CA GLN A 582 44.38 27.94 40.99
C GLN A 582 45.28 28.55 42.07
N SER A 583 46.04 27.70 42.75
CA SER A 583 47.16 28.10 43.62
C SER A 583 48.44 27.61 42.95
N LEU A 584 49.41 28.50 42.78
CA LEU A 584 50.68 28.23 42.10
C LEU A 584 51.85 28.53 43.04
N ASP A 585 52.93 27.77 42.90
CA ASP A 585 54.24 28.14 43.46
C ASP A 585 55.08 28.70 42.31
N LEU A 586 55.44 29.99 42.39
CA LEU A 586 56.15 30.71 41.35
C LEU A 586 57.31 31.48 41.97
N ALA A 587 58.54 31.06 41.67
CA ALA A 587 59.77 31.71 42.11
C ALA A 587 59.84 31.90 43.64
N GLY A 588 59.27 30.96 44.40
CA GLY A 588 59.19 30.98 45.87
C GLY A 588 58.02 31.79 46.44
N LEU A 589 57.12 32.31 45.59
CA LEU A 589 55.85 32.91 46.00
C LEU A 589 54.71 31.90 45.88
N CYS A 590 53.82 31.88 46.87
CA CYS A 590 52.52 31.25 46.76
C CYS A 590 51.55 32.24 46.11
N VAL A 591 50.97 31.87 44.97
CA VAL A 591 50.14 32.74 44.14
C VAL A 591 48.74 32.15 44.01
N ASP A 592 47.80 32.75 44.73
CA ASP A 592 46.40 32.37 44.70
C ASP A 592 45.63 33.24 43.69
N VAL A 593 44.88 32.59 42.80
CA VAL A 593 44.11 33.28 41.76
C VAL A 593 42.62 32.96 41.89
N ALA A 594 41.79 34.00 41.77
CA ALA A 594 40.35 33.88 41.62
C ALA A 594 39.88 34.74 40.44
N TYR A 595 39.20 34.12 39.48
CA TYR A 595 38.59 34.78 38.33
C TYR A 595 37.12 34.35 38.20
N LEU A 596 36.23 35.34 38.23
CA LEU A 596 34.79 35.18 38.30
C LEU A 596 34.12 36.05 37.23
N PRO A 597 33.75 35.50 36.06
CA PRO A 597 33.17 36.28 34.97
C PRO A 597 31.73 36.75 35.26
N ALA A 598 31.32 37.92 34.79
CA ALA A 598 30.01 38.52 35.00
C ALA A 598 28.87 37.71 34.36
N ASP A 599 29.08 37.22 33.14
CA ASP A 599 28.03 36.58 32.31
C ASP A 599 28.02 35.05 32.43
N ARG A 600 26.90 34.51 32.94
CA ARG A 600 26.67 33.07 33.13
C ARG A 600 26.51 32.28 31.82
N GLY A 601 26.26 32.96 30.70
CA GLY A 601 25.96 32.32 29.40
C GLY A 601 27.17 32.08 28.51
N LEU A 602 28.17 32.98 28.55
CA LEU A 602 29.37 32.92 27.72
C LEU A 602 30.66 32.64 28.51
N ASN A 603 30.67 32.75 29.85
CA ASN A 603 31.87 32.58 30.71
C ASN A 603 33.06 33.47 30.27
N VAL A 604 32.80 34.60 29.63
CA VAL A 604 33.79 35.32 28.85
C VAL A 604 33.68 36.81 29.14
N GLY A 605 34.79 37.37 29.64
CA GLY A 605 34.90 38.72 30.17
C GLY A 605 36.02 39.55 29.55
N GLY A 606 36.05 40.84 29.90
CA GLY A 606 37.11 41.80 29.54
C GLY A 606 38.37 41.63 30.39
N ASP A 607 38.21 41.14 31.63
CA ASP A 607 39.26 40.92 32.60
C ASP A 607 40.17 39.72 32.27
N TRP A 608 41.47 39.84 32.57
CA TRP A 608 42.40 38.72 32.50
C TRP A 608 43.57 38.84 33.48
N TYR A 609 44.26 37.71 33.65
CA TYR A 609 45.54 37.68 34.34
C TYR A 609 46.59 36.80 33.65
N SER A 610 47.84 36.99 34.06
CA SER A 610 48.96 36.08 33.78
C SER A 610 49.84 36.00 35.02
N ALA A 611 50.05 34.79 35.53
CA ALA A 611 51.01 34.49 36.60
C ALA A 611 51.91 33.34 36.10
N ILE A 612 53.17 33.64 35.80
CA ILE A 612 54.11 32.67 35.21
C ILE A 612 55.52 32.88 35.76
N GLU A 613 56.29 31.80 35.81
CA GLU A 613 57.75 31.90 35.90
C GLU A 613 58.33 32.27 34.53
N LEU A 614 59.36 33.12 34.56
CA LEU A 614 60.14 33.55 33.41
C LEU A 614 61.39 32.66 33.28
N PRO A 615 62.04 32.62 32.08
CA PRO A 615 63.23 31.80 31.85
C PRO A 615 64.44 32.13 32.74
N ASP A 616 64.43 33.29 33.40
CA ASP A 616 65.49 33.79 34.28
C ASP A 616 65.15 33.64 35.77
N GLU A 617 64.27 32.70 36.12
CA GLU A 617 63.83 32.39 37.49
C GLU A 617 63.10 33.54 38.20
N CYS A 618 62.77 34.62 37.48
CA CYS A 618 61.85 35.65 37.95
C CYS A 618 60.39 35.22 37.75
N ALA A 619 59.45 35.80 38.50
CA ALA A 619 58.01 35.62 38.24
C ALA A 619 57.40 36.87 37.61
N LEU A 620 56.44 36.68 36.70
CA LEU A 620 55.65 37.75 36.07
C LEU A 620 54.20 37.64 36.52
N PHE A 621 53.65 38.78 36.95
CA PHE A 621 52.25 38.97 37.30
C PHE A 621 51.66 40.06 36.44
N VAL A 622 50.50 39.79 35.85
CA VAL A 622 49.74 40.74 35.05
C VAL A 622 48.28 40.61 35.43
N VAL A 623 47.61 41.74 35.64
CA VAL A 623 46.16 41.84 35.72
C VAL A 623 45.75 42.97 34.79
N GLY A 624 44.67 42.81 34.05
CA GLY A 624 44.16 43.85 33.19
C GLY A 624 42.68 43.68 32.90
N ASP A 625 42.09 44.75 32.41
CA ASP A 625 40.70 44.85 32.01
C ASP A 625 40.58 45.62 30.68
N VAL A 626 39.79 45.10 29.74
CA VAL A 626 39.53 45.73 28.44
C VAL A 626 38.15 46.38 28.49
N ALA A 627 38.09 47.68 28.17
CA ALA A 627 36.84 48.40 28.11
C ALA A 627 35.85 47.76 27.10
N GLY A 628 34.67 47.38 27.58
CA GLY A 628 33.62 46.75 26.80
C GLY A 628 33.36 45.30 27.21
N HIS A 629 32.46 44.61 26.52
CA HIS A 629 32.11 43.21 26.83
C HIS A 629 31.89 42.36 25.57
N GLY A 630 31.92 41.04 25.73
CA GLY A 630 31.67 40.08 24.64
C GLY A 630 32.88 39.83 23.72
N MET A 631 32.63 39.19 22.57
CA MET A 631 33.69 38.67 21.69
C MET A 631 34.77 39.69 21.22
N PRO A 632 34.45 40.97 20.95
CA PRO A 632 35.46 41.99 20.63
C PRO A 632 36.48 42.21 21.76
N ALA A 633 36.00 42.40 22.99
CA ALA A 633 36.84 42.58 24.18
C ALA A 633 37.78 41.38 24.42
N VAL A 634 37.32 40.18 24.10
CA VAL A 634 38.08 38.92 24.26
C VAL A 634 39.22 38.81 23.26
N GLY A 635 38.98 39.24 22.01
CA GLY A 635 40.02 39.30 20.99
C GLY A 635 41.13 40.26 21.41
N THR A 636 40.74 41.45 21.86
CA THR A 636 41.66 42.47 22.38
C THR A 636 42.40 41.99 23.63
N MET A 637 41.70 41.39 24.59
CA MET A 637 42.27 40.78 25.79
C MET A 637 43.32 39.72 25.44
N ALA A 638 42.98 38.77 24.56
CA ALA A 638 43.90 37.72 24.14
C ALA A 638 45.16 38.31 23.47
N GLN A 639 44.98 39.31 22.61
CA GLN A 639 46.08 40.02 21.96
C GLN A 639 47.00 40.68 22.99
N LEU A 640 46.44 41.41 23.96
CA LEU A 640 47.19 42.08 25.03
C LEU A 640 47.91 41.06 25.92
N ARG A 641 47.21 40.03 26.40
CA ARG A 641 47.72 38.97 27.28
C ARG A 641 48.92 38.26 26.68
N PHE A 642 48.79 37.75 25.45
CA PHE A 642 49.87 36.98 24.82
C PHE A 642 51.04 37.86 24.38
N THR A 643 50.78 39.10 23.99
CA THR A 643 51.84 40.05 23.58
C THR A 643 52.63 40.54 24.79
N ALA A 644 51.96 40.87 25.91
CA ALA A 644 52.58 41.19 27.19
C ALA A 644 53.47 40.04 27.67
N LYS A 645 52.92 38.81 27.68
CA LYS A 645 53.65 37.58 28.03
C LYS A 645 54.88 37.38 27.15
N GLY A 646 54.74 37.48 25.83
CA GLY A 646 55.86 37.30 24.90
C GLY A 646 57.00 38.28 25.14
N MET A 647 56.69 39.58 25.31
CA MET A 647 57.71 40.60 25.56
C MET A 647 58.40 40.43 26.92
N ALA A 648 57.64 40.08 27.96
CA ALA A 648 58.19 39.83 29.29
C ALA A 648 59.11 38.59 29.32
N VAL A 649 58.72 37.50 28.64
CA VAL A 649 59.56 36.29 28.48
C VAL A 649 60.87 36.61 27.76
N THR A 650 60.88 37.57 26.84
CA THR A 650 62.11 38.06 26.17
C THR A 650 62.90 39.10 27.00
N GLY A 651 62.49 39.38 28.23
CA GLY A 651 63.23 40.23 29.17
C GLY A 651 62.91 41.73 29.10
N SER A 652 61.87 42.15 28.37
CA SER A 652 61.47 43.57 28.32
C SER A 652 60.98 44.05 29.70
N PRO A 653 61.39 45.24 30.18
CA PRO A 653 60.93 45.77 31.45
C PRO A 653 59.45 46.23 31.38
N PRO A 654 58.72 46.27 32.52
CA PRO A 654 57.28 46.56 32.51
C PRO A 654 56.87 47.87 31.79
N PRO A 655 57.56 49.02 31.95
CA PRO A 655 57.23 50.25 31.22
C PRO A 655 57.29 50.13 29.70
N ASP A 656 58.28 49.39 29.19
CA ASP A 656 58.47 49.20 27.74
C ASP A 656 57.38 48.30 27.18
N VAL A 657 56.97 47.28 27.95
CA VAL A 657 55.84 46.42 27.61
C VAL A 657 54.56 47.24 27.49
N LEU A 658 54.22 48.06 28.50
CA LEU A 658 53.04 48.92 28.48
C LEU A 658 53.07 49.93 27.31
N SER A 659 54.23 50.53 27.03
CA SER A 659 54.40 51.46 25.91
C SER A 659 54.11 50.80 24.56
N ARG A 660 54.58 49.56 24.37
CA ARG A 660 54.36 48.79 23.13
C ARG A 660 52.91 48.30 23.00
N LEU A 661 52.28 47.90 24.10
CA LEU A 661 50.87 47.51 24.12
C LEU A 661 49.96 48.73 23.82
N ASN A 662 50.30 49.91 24.35
CA ASN A 662 49.60 51.15 24.00
C ASN A 662 49.68 51.47 22.51
N ALA A 663 50.88 51.34 21.92
CA ALA A 663 51.08 51.53 20.48
C ALA A 663 50.32 50.49 19.63
N LEU A 664 50.19 49.25 20.13
CA LEU A 664 49.44 48.18 19.47
C LEU A 664 47.94 48.49 19.39
N LEU A 665 47.33 48.95 20.48
CA LEU A 665 45.91 49.33 20.50
C LEU A 665 45.62 50.54 19.62
N LEU A 666 46.55 51.49 19.54
CA LEU A 666 46.43 52.67 18.69
C LEU A 666 46.78 52.43 17.21
N HIS A 667 47.16 51.21 16.84
CA HIS A 667 47.58 50.91 15.47
C HIS A 667 46.38 50.87 14.50
N PRO A 668 46.42 51.55 13.34
CA PRO A 668 45.26 51.66 12.44
C PRO A 668 44.74 50.35 11.84
N ALA A 669 45.56 49.29 11.86
CA ALA A 669 45.20 47.96 11.36
C ALA A 669 44.56 47.05 12.44
N SER A 670 44.45 47.52 13.68
CA SER A 670 43.72 46.85 14.75
C SER A 670 42.21 47.08 14.49
N ASN A 671 41.49 46.02 14.09
CA ASN A 671 40.15 46.07 13.47
C ASN A 671 38.99 46.54 14.39
N GLU A 672 39.24 47.23 15.50
CA GLU A 672 38.21 47.69 16.42
C GLU A 672 38.44 49.16 16.79
N GLN A 673 37.42 50.01 16.59
CA GLN A 673 37.46 51.43 16.94
C GLN A 673 37.90 51.63 18.41
N GLY A 674 39.09 52.19 18.63
CA GLY A 674 39.47 52.86 19.88
C GLY A 674 39.37 52.02 21.16
N ALA A 675 39.69 50.72 21.10
CA ALA A 675 39.72 49.88 22.30
C ALA A 675 40.73 50.44 23.32
N THR A 676 40.32 50.51 24.59
CA THR A 676 41.17 50.93 25.71
C THR A 676 41.21 49.84 26.77
N ALA A 677 42.29 49.80 27.55
CA ALA A 677 42.45 48.77 28.57
C ALA A 677 43.22 49.31 29.77
N THR A 678 42.85 48.87 30.97
CA THR A 678 43.67 49.04 32.17
C THR A 678 44.59 47.84 32.33
N MET A 679 45.79 48.05 32.87
CA MET A 679 46.72 46.96 33.13
C MET A 679 47.66 47.28 34.29
N ILE A 680 47.95 46.29 35.12
CA ILE A 680 49.08 46.29 36.04
C ILE A 680 49.99 45.10 35.73
N MET A 681 51.30 45.34 35.78
CA MET A 681 52.31 44.32 35.56
C MET A 681 53.40 44.42 36.63
N GLY A 682 53.77 43.29 37.22
CA GLY A 682 54.85 43.15 38.18
C GLY A 682 55.82 42.05 37.78
N ARG A 683 57.12 42.30 37.92
CA ARG A 683 58.19 41.29 37.80
C ARG A 683 58.88 41.13 39.14
N TYR A 684 58.79 39.94 39.70
CA TYR A 684 59.38 39.58 40.98
C TYR A 684 60.71 38.88 40.79
N ARG A 685 61.73 39.35 41.52
CA ARG A 685 63.04 38.72 41.55
C ARG A 685 63.24 38.06 42.93
N PRO A 686 63.41 36.73 43.00
CA PRO A 686 63.58 36.04 44.28
C PRO A 686 64.85 36.40 45.03
N SER A 687 65.94 36.71 44.31
CA SER A 687 67.27 36.94 44.90
C SER A 687 67.31 38.11 45.89
N ASP A 688 66.46 39.12 45.68
CA ASP A 688 66.35 40.33 46.52
C ASP A 688 64.91 40.57 47.01
N GLN A 689 64.01 39.59 46.82
CA GLN A 689 62.59 39.65 47.17
C GLN A 689 61.89 40.92 46.65
N CYS A 690 62.36 41.44 45.50
CA CYS A 690 61.93 42.73 44.98
C CYS A 690 60.95 42.55 43.82
N LEU A 691 59.75 43.13 43.96
CA LEU A 691 58.78 43.27 42.89
C LEU A 691 58.93 44.64 42.23
N THR A 692 59.34 44.66 40.96
CA THR A 692 59.30 45.86 40.12
C THR A 692 58.02 45.87 39.31
N TRP A 693 57.20 46.91 39.44
CA TRP A 693 55.87 46.96 38.84
C TRP A 693 55.57 48.29 38.16
N ALA A 694 54.65 48.24 37.19
CA ALA A 694 54.14 49.38 36.43
C ALA A 694 52.63 49.23 36.23
N ARG A 695 51.92 50.35 36.02
CA ARG A 695 50.49 50.35 35.73
C ARG A 695 50.14 51.28 34.57
N ALA A 696 49.06 50.93 33.89
CA ALA A 696 48.38 51.71 32.88
C ALA A 696 46.92 51.88 33.34
N GLY A 697 46.61 52.99 34.03
CA GLY A 697 45.24 53.27 34.49
C GLY A 697 44.65 52.35 35.57
N HIS A 698 45.29 51.23 35.90
CA HIS A 698 44.73 50.15 36.74
C HIS A 698 44.89 50.35 38.26
N LEU A 699 43.89 49.98 39.06
CA LEU A 699 43.77 50.22 40.51
C LEU A 699 45.03 49.93 41.34
N PRO A 700 45.24 50.65 42.47
CA PRO A 700 46.44 50.49 43.30
C PRO A 700 46.51 49.11 43.97
N PRO A 701 47.69 48.43 43.94
CA PRO A 701 47.90 47.20 44.70
C PRO A 701 47.72 47.41 46.20
N LEU A 702 47.17 46.43 46.88
CA LEU A 702 47.00 46.43 48.33
C LEU A 702 48.03 45.50 48.97
N LEU A 703 48.93 46.05 49.80
CA LEU A 703 49.90 45.31 50.58
C LEU A 703 49.38 45.09 52.00
N ILE A 704 49.35 43.84 52.44
CA ILE A 704 48.99 43.46 53.81
C ILE A 704 50.27 43.02 54.51
N ARG A 705 50.67 43.77 55.54
CA ARG A 705 51.90 43.54 56.32
C ARG A 705 51.65 43.80 57.79
N GLY A 706 52.02 42.84 58.64
CA GLY A 706 51.95 43.00 60.10
C GLY A 706 50.54 43.35 60.62
N GLY A 707 49.49 42.88 59.95
CA GLY A 707 48.09 43.19 60.28
C GLY A 707 47.56 44.53 59.75
N SER A 708 48.38 45.33 59.06
CA SER A 708 47.94 46.55 58.36
C SER A 708 47.75 46.26 56.87
N ALA A 709 46.76 46.89 56.24
CA ALA A 709 46.52 46.82 54.80
C ALA A 709 46.67 48.23 54.19
N GLU A 710 47.68 48.42 53.35
CA GLU A 710 48.06 49.73 52.78
C GLU A 710 48.21 49.66 51.26
N PHE A 711 47.68 50.67 50.56
CA PHE A 711 47.82 50.77 49.11
C PHE A 711 49.20 51.29 48.71
N LEU A 712 49.81 50.67 47.70
CA LEU A 712 51.11 51.12 47.18
C LEU A 712 51.00 52.45 46.45
N VAL A 713 52.04 53.28 46.56
CA VAL A 713 52.16 54.54 45.81
C VAL A 713 52.23 54.23 44.31
N GLN A 714 51.36 54.87 43.54
CA GLN A 714 51.15 54.57 42.12
C GLN A 714 52.21 55.26 41.24
N PRO A 715 52.91 54.54 40.34
CA PRO A 715 53.74 55.16 39.31
C PRO A 715 52.88 55.81 38.22
N ASP A 716 53.46 56.77 37.49
CA ASP A 716 52.79 57.47 36.40
C ASP A 716 52.33 56.52 35.28
N GLY A 717 51.15 56.77 34.69
CA GLY A 717 50.65 56.04 33.52
C GLY A 717 49.13 56.12 33.33
N CYS A 718 48.68 56.54 32.13
CA CYS A 718 47.27 56.52 31.74
C CYS A 718 46.82 55.12 31.29
N LEU A 719 45.53 54.91 31.02
CA LEU A 719 45.06 53.65 30.42
C LEU A 719 45.64 53.44 29.00
N LEU A 720 45.82 52.18 28.61
CA LEU A 720 46.30 51.79 27.28
C LEU A 720 45.28 52.21 26.22
N GLY A 721 45.76 52.64 25.06
CA GLY A 721 44.90 53.06 23.94
C GLY A 721 44.36 54.49 24.07
N ALA A 722 44.72 55.23 25.12
CA ALA A 722 44.23 56.59 25.33
C ALA A 722 44.94 57.65 24.47
N THR A 723 46.27 57.55 24.32
CA THR A 723 47.07 58.54 23.59
C THR A 723 48.39 57.98 23.11
N HIS A 724 48.89 58.48 21.97
CA HIS A 724 50.19 58.08 21.41
C HIS A 724 51.38 58.52 22.28
N ASP A 725 51.24 59.58 23.07
CA ASP A 725 52.32 60.16 23.89
C ASP A 725 52.37 59.60 25.33
N ALA A 726 51.70 58.48 25.58
CA ALA A 726 51.65 57.86 26.91
C ALA A 726 53.05 57.48 27.41
N ARG A 727 53.34 57.82 28.66
CA ARG A 727 54.56 57.42 29.37
C ARG A 727 54.18 56.62 30.60
N TYR A 728 54.88 55.52 30.82
CA TYR A 728 54.64 54.61 31.93
C TYR A 728 55.87 54.61 32.85
N GLY A 729 55.64 54.89 34.13
CA GLY A 729 56.64 54.78 35.18
C GLY A 729 56.70 53.36 35.76
N GLN A 730 57.69 53.14 36.62
CA GLN A 730 57.76 51.91 37.44
C GLN A 730 58.06 52.25 38.89
N SER A 731 57.68 51.36 39.79
CA SER A 731 58.01 51.41 41.21
C SER A 731 58.45 50.03 41.68
N THR A 732 59.07 50.00 42.86
CA THR A 732 59.60 48.75 43.45
C THR A 732 59.10 48.59 44.87
N VAL A 733 58.76 47.36 45.26
CA VAL A 733 58.46 47.00 46.64
C VAL A 733 59.23 45.73 47.01
N VAL A 734 59.81 45.70 48.21
CA VAL A 734 60.46 44.51 48.77
C VAL A 734 59.43 43.77 49.61
N LEU A 735 59.12 42.53 49.23
CA LEU A 735 58.21 41.66 49.96
C LEU A 735 58.95 41.00 51.13
N GLN A 736 58.29 40.92 52.27
CA GLN A 736 58.77 40.26 53.48
C GLN A 736 57.99 38.95 53.69
N PRO A 737 58.59 37.94 54.35
CA PRO A 737 57.86 36.74 54.73
C PRO A 737 56.58 37.08 55.50
N GLY A 738 55.46 36.47 55.11
CA GLY A 738 54.12 36.73 55.63
C GLY A 738 53.36 37.88 54.96
N ASP A 739 53.98 38.61 54.02
CA ASP A 739 53.28 39.64 53.25
C ASP A 739 52.33 39.04 52.22
N HIS A 740 51.17 39.68 52.06
CA HIS A 740 50.25 39.46 50.96
C HIS A 740 50.15 40.71 50.10
N LEU A 741 50.35 40.57 48.78
CA LEU A 741 50.14 41.66 47.82
C LEU A 741 49.00 41.30 46.88
N LEU A 742 47.91 42.07 46.93
CA LEU A 742 46.74 41.88 46.11
C LEU A 742 46.78 42.75 44.86
N LEU A 743 46.60 42.11 43.70
CA LEU A 743 46.29 42.73 42.42
C LEU A 743 44.87 42.35 42.02
N TYR A 744 44.05 43.30 41.62
CA TYR A 744 42.62 43.06 41.42
C TYR A 744 42.00 44.01 40.40
N THR A 745 40.93 43.56 39.75
CA THR A 745 40.12 44.38 38.83
C THR A 745 39.04 45.16 39.57
N ASP A 746 38.45 46.13 38.87
CA ASP A 746 37.45 47.05 39.42
C ASP A 746 36.17 46.36 39.87
N GLY A 747 35.76 45.24 39.25
CA GLY A 747 34.61 44.46 39.72
C GLY A 747 34.70 43.95 41.17
N LEU A 748 35.89 43.97 41.79
CA LEU A 748 36.04 43.67 43.23
C LEU A 748 35.62 44.84 44.15
N VAL A 749 35.76 46.07 43.68
CA VAL A 749 35.62 47.29 44.50
C VAL A 749 34.54 48.25 44.04
N GLU A 750 34.12 48.18 42.77
CA GLU A 750 33.09 49.05 42.21
C GLU A 750 31.68 48.54 42.51
N GLU A 751 30.87 49.40 43.13
CA GLU A 751 29.43 49.19 43.30
C GLU A 751 28.65 50.38 42.71
N PRO A 752 27.44 50.15 42.14
CA PRO A 752 26.66 51.22 41.54
C PRO A 752 26.36 52.35 42.52
N ALA A 753 26.67 53.59 42.12
CA ALA A 753 26.46 54.82 42.90
C ALA A 753 27.31 54.95 44.18
N GLU A 754 28.36 54.15 44.32
CA GLU A 754 29.37 54.30 45.36
C GLU A 754 30.64 54.98 44.80
N ASP A 755 31.34 55.73 45.65
CA ASP A 755 32.64 56.29 45.30
C ASP A 755 33.76 55.23 45.42
N ILE A 756 34.71 55.25 44.49
CA ILE A 756 35.78 54.25 44.40
C ILE A 756 36.63 54.18 45.67
N GLU A 757 36.85 55.32 46.35
CA GLU A 757 37.60 55.34 47.61
C GLU A 757 36.89 54.54 48.71
N THR A 758 35.55 54.50 48.70
CA THR A 758 34.78 53.74 49.68
C THR A 758 34.92 52.23 49.42
N GLY A 759 34.89 51.82 48.15
CA GLY A 759 35.16 50.45 47.73
C GLY A 759 36.57 49.98 48.12
N LEU A 760 37.58 50.83 47.91
CA LEU A 760 38.97 50.56 48.29
C LEU A 760 39.15 50.40 49.80
N HIS A 761 38.58 51.29 50.62
CA HIS A 761 38.62 51.15 52.09
C HIS A 761 37.93 49.86 52.55
N ARG A 762 36.79 49.52 51.96
CA ARG A 762 36.07 48.27 52.25
C ARG A 762 36.92 47.04 51.92
N LEU A 763 37.65 47.06 50.81
CA LEU A 763 38.57 45.97 50.45
C LEU A 763 39.70 45.84 51.48
N ALA A 764 40.37 46.94 51.83
CA ALA A 764 41.47 46.96 52.80
C ALA A 764 41.04 46.38 54.15
N ASP A 765 39.91 46.84 54.69
CA ASP A 765 39.35 46.36 55.96
C ASP A 765 39.01 44.86 55.92
N LYS A 766 38.41 44.38 54.82
CA LYS A 766 38.03 42.97 54.67
C LYS A 766 39.25 42.08 54.53
N ALA A 767 40.23 42.48 53.71
CA ALA A 767 41.42 41.71 53.46
C ALA A 767 42.27 41.55 54.74
N ALA A 768 42.47 42.64 55.50
CA ALA A 768 43.16 42.60 56.79
C ALA A 768 42.51 41.60 57.76
N ARG A 769 41.18 41.68 57.93
CA ARG A 769 40.43 40.77 58.81
C ARG A 769 40.52 39.30 58.40
N LEU A 770 40.50 39.03 57.09
CA LEU A 770 40.59 37.65 56.58
C LEU A 770 41.96 37.03 56.85
N VAL A 771 43.03 37.81 56.68
CA VAL A 771 44.40 37.38 57.01
C VAL A 771 44.54 37.13 58.51
N GLU A 772 44.04 38.03 59.37
CA GLU A 772 44.04 37.88 60.84
C GLU A 772 43.31 36.61 61.32
N GLN A 773 42.23 36.22 60.63
CA GLN A 773 41.42 35.04 60.98
C GLN A 773 42.02 33.71 60.49
N GLY A 774 43.26 33.71 60.00
CA GLY A 774 43.90 32.51 59.43
C GLY A 774 43.34 32.11 58.07
N GLY A 775 42.68 33.04 57.37
CA GLY A 775 42.17 32.88 56.01
C GLY A 775 43.20 33.17 54.92
N HIS A 776 44.50 33.14 55.24
CA HIS A 776 45.60 33.39 54.30
C HIS A 776 45.61 32.38 53.14
N HIS A 777 45.18 31.13 53.38
CA HIS A 777 44.98 30.15 52.31
C HIS A 777 43.69 30.49 51.57
N SER A 778 43.74 30.71 50.25
CA SER A 778 42.62 31.08 49.38
C SER A 778 42.05 32.49 49.56
N LEU A 779 42.86 33.45 50.03
CA LEU A 779 42.44 34.85 50.26
C LEU A 779 41.77 35.46 49.02
N ALA A 780 42.39 35.31 47.84
CA ALA A 780 41.86 35.78 46.56
C ALA A 780 40.42 35.29 46.30
N ARG A 781 40.17 34.00 46.55
CA ARG A 781 38.85 33.40 46.34
C ARG A 781 37.81 33.89 47.35
N ARG A 782 38.17 34.00 48.62
CA ARG A 782 37.28 34.52 49.66
C ARG A 782 36.90 35.97 49.39
N LEU A 783 37.82 36.79 48.90
CA LEU A 783 37.53 38.16 48.50
C LEU A 783 36.58 38.20 47.30
N ALA A 784 36.84 37.38 46.29
CA ALA A 784 36.01 37.31 45.08
C ALA A 784 34.58 36.81 45.35
N ASP A 785 34.40 35.84 46.26
CA ASP A 785 33.08 35.29 46.63
C ASP A 785 32.20 36.27 47.44
N LEU A 786 32.77 37.34 48.00
CA LEU A 786 32.03 38.34 48.77
C LEU A 786 31.29 39.38 47.90
N GLY A 787 31.53 39.42 46.59
CA GLY A 787 30.79 40.25 45.64
C GLY A 787 29.45 39.60 45.27
N GLN A 788 28.38 39.92 46.01
CA GLN A 788 27.10 39.18 45.92
C GLN A 788 26.16 39.61 44.76
N ASP A 789 26.39 40.75 44.09
CA ASP A 789 25.56 41.24 42.97
C ASP A 789 26.42 41.62 41.74
N ARG A 790 26.92 40.58 41.05
CA ARG A 790 27.92 40.67 39.98
C ARG A 790 27.39 41.36 38.72
N ARG A 791 27.86 42.57 38.45
CA ARG A 791 27.65 43.29 37.17
C ARG A 791 28.88 43.30 36.28
N ASP A 792 30.07 43.13 36.86
CA ASP A 792 31.34 43.09 36.13
C ASP A 792 32.16 41.83 36.49
N ASP A 793 33.20 41.58 35.69
CA ASP A 793 34.15 40.51 35.91
C ASP A 793 35.00 40.81 37.17
N ILE A 794 35.39 39.76 37.90
CA ILE A 794 36.25 39.92 39.08
C ILE A 794 37.49 39.06 38.87
N CYS A 795 38.66 39.68 38.90
CA CYS A 795 39.94 39.01 38.96
C CYS A 795 40.70 39.44 40.21
N VAL A 796 41.22 38.48 40.97
CA VAL A 796 42.05 38.71 42.16
C VAL A 796 43.26 37.78 42.12
N LEU A 797 44.45 38.37 42.23
CA LEU A 797 45.73 37.68 42.41
C LEU A 797 46.26 38.06 43.79
N ASP A 798 46.50 37.06 44.63
CA ASP A 798 47.20 37.20 45.90
C ASP A 798 48.61 36.64 45.77
N LEU A 799 49.60 37.51 45.92
CA LEU A 799 51.02 37.15 45.93
C LEU A 799 51.49 37.09 47.38
N HIS A 800 51.72 35.88 47.88
CA HIS A 800 52.11 35.64 49.26
C HIS A 800 53.54 35.07 49.32
N LEU A 801 54.40 35.72 50.09
CA LEU A 801 55.73 35.18 50.40
C LEU A 801 55.61 34.35 51.69
N PRO A 802 55.71 33.00 51.63
CA PRO A 802 55.52 32.16 52.80
C PRO A 802 56.55 32.48 53.89
N ASP A 803 56.14 32.34 55.15
CA ASP A 803 57.03 32.43 56.31
C ASP A 803 58.09 31.32 56.27
N ASP A 804 59.35 31.65 56.58
CA ASP A 804 60.47 30.70 56.75
C ASP A 804 60.26 29.64 57.88
N ARG A 805 59.04 29.55 58.43
CA ARG A 805 58.65 28.68 59.56
C ARG A 805 57.46 27.76 59.29
N SER A 806 57.12 27.48 58.03
CA SER A 806 56.13 26.44 57.66
C SER A 806 56.77 25.17 57.13
#